data_AF-A0A9C8T0I9-F1
#
_entry.id   AF-A0A9C8T0I9-F1
#
_cell.length_a   1.000
_cell.length_b   1.000
_cell.length_c   1.000
_cell.angle_alpha   90.00
_cell.angle_beta   90.00
_cell.angle_gamma   90.00
#
_symmetry.space_group_name_H-M   'P 1'
#
loop_
_entity.id
_entity.type
_entity.pdbx_description
1 polymer ?
#
loop_
_entity_poly.entity_id
_entity_poly.type
_entity_poly.pdbx_seq_one_letter_code
_entity_poly.pdbx_strand_id
1 'polypeptide(L)'
;MMTINRFFFTVATVVLLVPFLGSTWIQAGTRLRVPAHYPTIQKALDAASPGDTVQVAAGTYFEHITLKKGVILEGGWNADFSRRDREGFVTVIDGARDKGPVVVGADGAVLDGFTIIHGSLRTTGDEDMGSGIYCKKSSPLIRNNIIRENEPSGIYCSASAAHIIGNRITANIQAGVFAQKGSTLEITGNVITGNGYSGIGSSKLPISRITVRNNEIHGNRRSGINARAAVAVVHNNLIYGNGRSGIRGVLAPIEVVNNTVVANGQSGVVIDDPEGRADIRNNIITHNIDAGIRAYGRGYSRNLLYANNRTGDCDPSYLWCVKPQFNGYESETSYRRSGNIIADPLYRDMAGHDFHLRPGSPAIDAGDPDPRFNDVNFPPSLGSEVNDMGVYGGPGALAEKRATDRPPVAVAGPDREVTVGQRVILDGRQSRDPDGDQITWQWKLSARPADSKARLRKPGRARTWFRADRPGEYVAQLVVTDRWGNVSQPDAVTITVPENRPPRASIGDVISQVSVGDTITLYGSASRDPDGDPLSYHWELLYRPAGSRAAISDPAAVNTSFLVDVNGCYTVRLTVSDGKATSSPAVVYVNTSSPAAGGRRRVPEEYPTIQSAIDAAQPGDDIIVTGGHYRELLIIDKSVNLIGRDWPVIDGGSQKGDKNTVAFLYLGDRAGRLEGFVITGGGTGNLGHGINIWDSAPEIVNNRITGNFHGIGIHGSPGLTGKTRVHGNRIYDNKVGIGNGKDSTAHVYGNEVFDNRIVGIGCRGKAAPWIDRNLVHGNRIGIGAREVAAPRIEGNQVYDNVDGIVISPLSTIKMYPGPDIVIHNNLVVNNAHLGVQVASFNLSKVVITSNTIDSNNRVGVRRRGGGLILGYPQPATFTAVVENNIITNNGTQGIVNYIGPEDFEKPGVKLLNRNNLVWHNTNDYMDCEAGPGSISGDPLFTALSGQQNGGYFLSQPASGQQETSPAVDAGSGKAADLGLAGSTTRTDRTRDTGPADLGYHYPAAGR
;
A
#
# COMPACT_ATOMS: atom_id res chain seq x y z
N MET A 1 33.77 -2.01 52.32
CA MET A 1 33.61 -2.87 53.51
C MET A 1 32.17 -2.76 53.97
N MET A 2 31.29 -3.66 53.53
CA MET A 2 30.02 -4.04 54.18
C MET A 2 29.33 -5.12 53.34
N THR A 3 28.49 -5.90 54.01
CA THR A 3 28.39 -7.35 53.87
C THR A 3 27.21 -7.80 53.03
N ILE A 4 27.35 -9.02 52.49
CA ILE A 4 26.40 -9.85 51.74
C ILE A 4 25.06 -10.02 52.48
N ASN A 5 23.94 -9.96 51.74
CA ASN A 5 22.80 -10.85 51.97
C ASN A 5 22.01 -11.10 50.67
N ARG A 6 22.05 -12.36 50.23
CA ARG A 6 21.27 -12.90 49.10
C ARG A 6 19.86 -13.22 49.59
N PHE A 7 18.82 -12.76 48.88
CA PHE A 7 17.49 -13.36 48.95
C PHE A 7 17.08 -13.83 47.55
N PHE A 8 16.92 -15.15 47.45
CA PHE A 8 16.29 -15.85 46.33
C PHE A 8 14.79 -15.50 46.31
N PHE A 9 14.23 -15.16 45.15
CA PHE A 9 12.78 -15.15 44.93
C PHE A 9 12.37 -16.31 44.02
N THR A 10 11.48 -17.11 44.57
CA THR A 10 10.91 -18.35 44.07
C THR A 10 9.83 -18.07 43.03
N VAL A 11 9.81 -18.84 41.93
CA VAL A 11 8.74 -18.84 40.93
C VAL A 11 7.46 -19.41 41.57
N ALA A 12 6.43 -18.59 41.74
CA ALA A 12 5.12 -19.04 42.18
C ALA A 12 4.42 -19.78 41.03
N THR A 13 4.23 -21.08 41.22
CA THR A 13 3.43 -21.95 40.35
C THR A 13 1.96 -21.76 40.74
N VAL A 14 1.10 -21.35 39.81
CA VAL A 14 -0.36 -21.37 40.03
C VAL A 14 -0.83 -22.81 39.96
N VAL A 15 -1.00 -23.41 41.14
CA VAL A 15 -1.69 -24.69 41.33
C VAL A 15 -3.18 -24.40 41.45
N LEU A 16 -3.99 -24.95 40.53
CA LEU A 16 -5.44 -24.99 40.68
C LEU A 16 -5.79 -25.91 41.86
N LEU A 17 -6.27 -25.32 42.97
CA LEU A 17 -6.80 -26.05 44.11
C LEU A 17 -8.23 -26.52 43.79
N VAL A 18 -8.39 -27.83 43.62
CA VAL A 18 -9.68 -28.53 43.74
C VAL A 18 -9.86 -28.88 45.23
N PRO A 19 -11.06 -28.73 45.84
CA PRO A 19 -11.24 -29.12 47.24
C PRO A 19 -11.20 -30.64 47.37
N PHE A 20 -10.12 -31.17 47.95
CA PHE A 20 -10.01 -32.56 48.38
C PHE A 20 -10.54 -32.70 49.82
N LEU A 21 -11.69 -33.36 49.97
CA LEU A 21 -12.04 -34.07 51.20
C LEU A 21 -11.78 -35.56 50.94
N GLY A 22 -10.80 -36.12 51.64
CA GLY A 22 -10.46 -37.55 51.56
C GLY A 22 -9.00 -37.79 51.20
N SER A 23 -8.14 -37.79 52.22
CA SER A 23 -6.74 -38.20 52.15
C SER A 23 -6.63 -39.69 51.77
N THR A 24 -6.18 -39.96 50.54
CA THR A 24 -5.57 -41.24 50.17
C THR A 24 -4.16 -40.96 49.69
N TRP A 25 -3.20 -41.70 50.22
CA TRP A 25 -1.79 -41.60 49.87
C TRP A 25 -1.65 -41.92 48.37
N ILE A 26 -1.32 -40.94 47.53
CA ILE A 26 -0.97 -41.19 46.13
C ILE A 26 0.41 -41.85 46.14
N GLN A 27 0.43 -43.16 45.92
CA GLN A 27 1.66 -43.92 45.67
C GLN A 27 2.30 -43.36 44.38
N ALA A 28 3.59 -43.04 44.40
CA ALA A 28 4.29 -42.56 43.21
C ALA A 28 4.21 -43.64 42.11
N GLY A 29 3.68 -43.28 40.94
CA GLY A 29 3.50 -44.21 39.82
C GLY A 29 4.81 -44.87 39.37
N THR A 30 4.69 -46.09 38.87
CA THR A 30 5.81 -46.90 38.41
C THR A 30 6.34 -46.38 37.06
N ARG A 31 7.64 -46.56 36.80
CA ARG A 31 8.27 -46.25 35.51
C ARG A 31 8.41 -47.50 34.66
N LEU A 32 7.68 -47.55 33.54
CA LEU A 32 7.76 -48.62 32.55
C LEU A 32 8.64 -48.15 31.40
N ARG A 33 9.60 -48.95 30.94
CA ARG A 33 10.61 -48.54 29.96
C ARG A 33 10.47 -49.33 28.67
N VAL A 34 10.49 -48.64 27.53
CA VAL A 34 10.40 -49.24 26.20
C VAL A 34 11.67 -48.91 25.43
N PRO A 35 12.47 -49.90 24.99
CA PRO A 35 12.16 -51.33 24.94
C PRO A 35 12.58 -52.17 26.17
N ALA A 36 13.17 -51.57 27.21
CA ALA A 36 13.88 -52.32 28.26
C ALA A 36 13.00 -53.27 29.10
N HIS A 37 11.79 -52.86 29.47
CA HIS A 37 10.82 -53.69 30.21
C HIS A 37 9.79 -54.33 29.29
N TYR A 38 9.42 -53.63 28.21
CA TYR A 38 8.39 -54.06 27.26
C TYR A 38 8.87 -53.84 25.83
N PRO A 39 8.65 -54.78 24.91
CA PRO A 39 9.17 -54.68 23.55
C PRO A 39 8.43 -53.67 22.67
N THR A 40 7.25 -53.19 23.08
CA THR A 40 6.44 -52.23 22.32
C THR A 40 5.80 -51.20 23.24
N ILE A 41 5.43 -50.04 22.69
CA ILE A 41 4.78 -48.96 23.44
C ILE A 41 3.41 -49.42 23.93
N GLN A 42 2.61 -50.07 23.07
CA GLN A 42 1.28 -50.52 23.48
C GLN A 42 1.32 -51.51 24.66
N LYS A 43 2.27 -52.46 24.67
CA LYS A 43 2.39 -53.42 25.78
C LYS A 43 2.73 -52.75 27.11
N ALA A 44 3.56 -51.71 27.09
CA ALA A 44 3.83 -50.93 28.30
C ALA A 44 2.59 -50.15 28.74
N LEU A 45 1.83 -49.55 27.82
CA LEU A 45 0.57 -48.88 28.13
C LEU A 45 -0.46 -49.85 28.71
N ASP A 46 -0.60 -51.06 28.15
CA ASP A 46 -1.52 -52.08 28.64
C ASP A 46 -1.21 -52.48 30.09
N ALA A 47 0.08 -52.56 30.43
CA ALA A 47 0.55 -52.91 31.78
C ALA A 47 0.49 -51.75 32.79
N ALA A 48 0.53 -50.50 32.33
CA ALA A 48 0.55 -49.31 33.18
C ALA A 48 -0.77 -49.10 33.96
N SER A 49 -0.71 -48.55 35.16
CA SER A 49 -1.87 -48.09 35.95
C SER A 49 -1.97 -46.56 35.95
N PRO A 50 -3.15 -45.97 36.21
CA PRO A 50 -3.26 -44.51 36.33
C PRO A 50 -2.24 -43.94 37.32
N GLY A 51 -1.49 -42.91 36.90
CA GLY A 51 -0.36 -42.34 37.64
C GLY A 51 1.01 -42.84 37.19
N ASP A 52 1.10 -43.98 36.50
CA ASP A 52 2.36 -44.51 35.96
C ASP A 52 2.91 -43.67 34.81
N THR A 53 4.23 -43.81 34.58
CA THR A 53 4.94 -43.19 33.46
C THR A 53 5.57 -44.26 32.56
N VAL A 54 5.22 -44.24 31.28
CA VAL A 54 5.88 -45.01 30.22
C VAL A 54 6.95 -44.15 29.57
N GLN A 55 8.22 -44.51 29.76
CA GLN A 55 9.39 -43.87 29.17
C GLN A 55 9.81 -44.62 27.92
N VAL A 56 9.96 -43.92 26.80
CA VAL A 56 10.33 -44.50 25.51
C VAL A 56 11.68 -43.95 25.05
N ALA A 57 12.60 -44.87 24.78
CA ALA A 57 13.92 -44.54 24.26
C ALA A 57 13.86 -44.02 22.81
N ALA A 58 14.89 -43.31 22.38
CA ALA A 58 15.03 -42.85 21.01
C ALA A 58 14.94 -44.02 20.01
N GLY A 59 14.21 -43.81 18.93
CA GLY A 59 13.93 -44.84 17.94
C GLY A 59 12.64 -44.59 17.17
N THR A 60 12.40 -45.41 16.15
CA THR A 60 11.15 -45.41 15.37
C THR A 60 10.34 -46.64 15.71
N TYR A 61 9.11 -46.41 16.15
CA TYR A 61 8.16 -47.42 16.57
C TYR A 61 7.00 -47.45 15.57
N PHE A 62 6.90 -48.55 14.82
CA PHE A 62 5.81 -48.77 13.88
C PHE A 62 4.61 -49.36 14.62
N GLU A 63 3.76 -48.50 15.16
CA GLU A 63 2.65 -48.89 16.03
C GLU A 63 1.44 -47.97 15.83
N HIS A 64 0.25 -48.53 16.05
CA HIS A 64 -0.97 -47.77 16.34
C HIS A 64 -1.30 -47.97 17.81
N ILE A 65 -1.19 -46.90 18.60
CA ILE A 65 -1.33 -46.98 20.06
C ILE A 65 -2.61 -46.34 20.57
N THR A 66 -3.14 -46.86 21.66
CA THR A 66 -4.22 -46.26 22.45
C THR A 66 -3.67 -45.87 23.82
N LEU A 67 -3.71 -44.59 24.14
CA LEU A 67 -3.31 -44.09 25.44
C LEU A 67 -4.17 -44.71 26.54
N LYS A 68 -3.60 -44.87 27.74
CA LYS A 68 -4.31 -45.38 28.90
C LYS A 68 -4.69 -44.25 29.84
N LYS A 69 -5.90 -44.33 30.40
CA LYS A 69 -6.47 -43.33 31.30
C LYS A 69 -5.50 -43.01 32.45
N GLY A 70 -5.17 -41.73 32.62
CA GLY A 70 -4.30 -41.26 33.70
C GLY A 70 -2.82 -41.62 33.58
N VAL A 71 -2.35 -42.19 32.47
CA VAL A 71 -0.94 -42.58 32.26
C VAL A 71 -0.17 -41.49 31.52
N ILE A 72 1.09 -41.28 31.92
CA ILE A 72 2.01 -40.38 31.25
C ILE A 72 2.87 -41.18 30.27
N LEU A 73 2.88 -40.81 28.99
CA LEU A 73 3.74 -41.36 27.96
C LEU A 73 4.79 -40.32 27.56
N GLU A 74 6.06 -40.62 27.78
CA GLU A 74 7.20 -39.72 27.54
C GLU A 74 8.18 -40.27 26.51
N GLY A 75 8.40 -39.50 25.44
CA GLY A 75 9.50 -39.70 24.50
C GLY A 75 10.71 -38.84 24.87
N GLY A 76 11.81 -39.04 24.15
CA GLY A 76 13.03 -38.25 24.33
C GLY A 76 14.04 -38.88 25.28
N TRP A 77 13.97 -40.17 25.58
CA TRP A 77 14.95 -40.83 26.47
C TRP A 77 16.11 -41.43 25.69
N ASN A 78 17.33 -41.35 26.22
CA ASN A 78 18.44 -42.15 25.68
C ASN A 78 18.26 -43.65 26.01
N ALA A 79 19.05 -44.50 25.37
CA ALA A 79 18.90 -45.96 25.44
C ALA A 79 18.95 -46.55 26.87
N ASP A 80 19.66 -45.90 27.80
CA ASP A 80 19.80 -46.34 29.20
C ASP A 80 18.85 -45.61 30.18
N PHE A 81 18.01 -44.69 29.69
CA PHE A 81 17.05 -43.90 30.47
C PHE A 81 17.68 -43.04 31.58
N SER A 82 18.97 -42.68 31.45
CA SER A 82 19.65 -41.78 32.39
C SER A 82 19.42 -40.30 32.06
N ARG A 83 19.10 -39.96 30.80
CA ARG A 83 18.89 -38.58 30.34
C ARG A 83 17.69 -38.47 29.41
N ARG A 84 16.90 -37.40 29.59
CA ARG A 84 15.82 -37.01 28.68
C ARG A 84 16.20 -35.74 27.92
N ASP A 85 16.11 -35.79 26.60
CA ASP A 85 16.36 -34.70 25.66
C ASP A 85 15.47 -34.92 24.43
N ARG A 86 14.41 -34.13 24.28
CA ARG A 86 13.39 -34.34 23.24
C ARG A 86 13.91 -34.07 21.82
N GLU A 87 14.93 -33.22 21.70
CA GLU A 87 15.55 -32.90 20.42
C GLU A 87 16.74 -33.84 20.14
N GLY A 88 17.54 -34.15 21.16
CA GLY A 88 18.69 -35.04 21.03
C GLY A 88 18.35 -36.54 20.92
N PHE A 89 17.23 -36.98 21.50
CA PHE A 89 16.83 -38.39 21.59
C PHE A 89 15.46 -38.62 20.94
N VAL A 90 15.36 -38.29 19.66
CA VAL A 90 14.10 -38.31 18.91
C VAL A 90 13.40 -39.68 19.01
N THR A 91 12.14 -39.65 19.45
CA THR A 91 11.26 -40.82 19.53
C THR A 91 10.12 -40.65 18.53
N VAL A 92 10.02 -41.56 17.56
CA VAL A 92 9.03 -41.50 16.47
C VAL A 92 7.99 -42.61 16.65
N ILE A 93 6.71 -42.28 16.61
CA ILE A 93 5.63 -43.24 16.40
C ILE A 93 5.14 -43.06 14.95
N ASP A 94 5.33 -44.10 14.15
CA ASP A 94 5.01 -44.11 12.73
C ASP A 94 3.83 -45.05 12.49
N GLY A 95 2.71 -44.51 12.00
CA GLY A 95 1.52 -45.29 11.64
C GLY A 95 1.66 -46.08 10.34
N ALA A 96 2.82 -46.05 9.67
CA ALA A 96 3.13 -46.76 8.44
C ALA A 96 2.15 -46.53 7.27
N ARG A 97 1.29 -45.50 7.35
CA ARG A 97 0.14 -45.29 6.48
C ARG A 97 -0.87 -46.45 6.48
N ASP A 98 -0.87 -47.27 7.53
CA ASP A 98 -1.77 -48.40 7.69
C ASP A 98 -3.12 -47.97 8.29
N LYS A 99 -3.94 -47.32 7.44
CA LYS A 99 -5.36 -46.93 7.67
C LYS A 99 -5.80 -46.85 9.14
N GLY A 100 -5.72 -45.66 9.71
CA GLY A 100 -6.14 -45.38 11.08
C GLY A 100 -5.28 -44.31 11.73
N PRO A 101 -5.66 -43.85 12.93
CA PRO A 101 -4.87 -42.89 13.68
C PRO A 101 -3.62 -43.55 14.29
N VAL A 102 -2.53 -42.80 14.42
CA VAL A 102 -1.28 -43.30 15.04
C VAL A 102 -1.45 -43.42 16.55
N VAL A 103 -2.09 -42.42 17.16
CA VAL A 103 -2.35 -42.37 18.61
C VAL A 103 -3.84 -42.09 18.86
N VAL A 104 -4.47 -42.92 19.69
CA VAL A 104 -5.82 -42.68 20.21
C VAL A 104 -5.74 -42.11 21.62
N GLY A 105 -6.40 -40.97 21.84
CA GLY A 105 -6.42 -40.26 23.12
C GLY A 105 -7.24 -40.96 24.22
N ALA A 106 -6.90 -40.69 25.49
CA ALA A 106 -7.63 -41.18 26.66
C ALA A 106 -7.69 -40.12 27.77
N ASP A 107 -8.67 -40.26 28.67
CA ASP A 107 -8.91 -39.32 29.77
C ASP A 107 -7.71 -39.17 30.70
N GLY A 108 -7.29 -37.94 30.96
CA GLY A 108 -6.19 -37.65 31.88
C GLY A 108 -4.83 -38.23 31.47
N ALA A 109 -4.72 -38.78 30.25
CA ALA A 109 -3.45 -39.27 29.73
C ALA A 109 -2.58 -38.10 29.28
N VAL A 110 -1.26 -38.24 29.40
CA VAL A 110 -0.29 -37.25 28.93
C VAL A 110 0.54 -37.85 27.81
N LEU A 111 0.67 -37.14 26.69
CA LEU A 111 1.55 -37.50 25.57
C LEU A 111 2.59 -36.39 25.39
N ASP A 112 3.86 -36.71 25.65
CA ASP A 112 4.94 -35.72 25.77
C ASP A 112 6.24 -36.10 25.06
N GLY A 113 6.62 -35.34 24.03
CA GLY A 113 7.96 -35.43 23.42
C GLY A 113 8.12 -36.44 22.28
N PHE A 114 7.06 -36.72 21.51
CA PHE A 114 7.09 -37.63 20.37
C PHE A 114 7.05 -36.93 19.02
N THR A 115 7.62 -37.56 18.01
CA THR A 115 7.31 -37.30 16.60
C THR A 115 6.24 -38.28 16.13
N ILE A 116 5.13 -37.81 15.56
CA ILE A 116 3.98 -38.62 15.16
C ILE A 116 3.69 -38.40 13.68
N ILE A 117 3.82 -39.46 12.89
CA ILE A 117 3.75 -39.41 11.42
C ILE A 117 2.95 -40.55 10.82
N HIS A 118 2.50 -40.33 9.59
CA HIS A 118 1.92 -41.35 8.71
C HIS A 118 0.63 -42.01 9.22
N GLY A 119 -0.18 -41.30 10.01
CA GLY A 119 -1.60 -41.62 10.13
C GLY A 119 -2.27 -41.50 8.76
N SER A 120 -3.16 -42.44 8.42
CA SER A 120 -3.80 -42.52 7.11
C SER A 120 -5.31 -42.63 7.23
N LEU A 121 -6.03 -41.96 6.33
CA LEU A 121 -7.48 -41.90 6.34
C LEU A 121 -8.10 -43.30 6.36
N ARG A 122 -8.92 -43.55 7.37
CA ARG A 122 -9.87 -44.66 7.43
C ARG A 122 -11.26 -44.08 7.68
N THR A 123 -12.13 -44.22 6.69
CA THR A 123 -13.52 -43.78 6.78
C THR A 123 -14.37 -44.86 7.42
N THR A 124 -15.01 -44.56 8.56
CA THR A 124 -15.99 -45.45 9.19
C THR A 124 -17.27 -44.68 9.51
N GLY A 125 -18.33 -44.90 8.73
CA GLY A 125 -19.55 -44.09 8.83
C GLY A 125 -19.28 -42.61 8.54
N ASP A 126 -19.73 -41.71 9.40
CA ASP A 126 -19.54 -40.25 9.29
C ASP A 126 -18.23 -39.73 9.92
N GLU A 127 -17.26 -40.60 10.22
CA GLU A 127 -16.02 -40.22 10.90
C GLU A 127 -14.78 -40.54 10.07
N ASP A 128 -13.98 -39.49 9.80
CA ASP A 128 -12.66 -39.59 9.20
C ASP A 128 -11.63 -39.92 10.28
N MET A 129 -11.25 -41.19 10.40
CA MET A 129 -10.33 -41.69 11.42
C MET A 129 -8.97 -42.01 10.79
N GLY A 130 -8.07 -41.04 10.73
CA GLY A 130 -6.70 -41.28 10.24
C GLY A 130 -5.64 -40.33 10.79
N SER A 131 -6.05 -39.35 11.59
CA SER A 131 -5.18 -38.29 12.07
C SER A 131 -4.02 -38.82 12.91
N GLY A 132 -2.93 -38.06 13.00
CA GLY A 132 -1.76 -38.44 13.81
C GLY A 132 -2.19 -38.75 15.24
N ILE A 133 -2.99 -37.87 15.83
CA ILE A 133 -3.67 -38.09 17.11
C ILE A 133 -5.18 -37.96 16.92
N TYR A 134 -5.93 -38.94 17.41
CA TYR A 134 -7.38 -38.96 17.38
C TYR A 134 -7.96 -39.07 18.79
N CYS A 135 -8.68 -38.04 19.22
CA CYS A 135 -9.36 -37.96 20.50
C CYS A 135 -10.86 -38.15 20.29
N LYS A 136 -11.43 -39.19 20.91
CA LYS A 136 -12.86 -39.49 20.84
C LYS A 136 -13.42 -39.69 22.23
N LYS A 137 -14.30 -38.77 22.66
CA LYS A 137 -14.86 -38.76 24.01
C LYS A 137 -13.78 -38.87 25.09
N SER A 138 -12.69 -38.13 24.90
CA SER A 138 -11.49 -38.24 25.74
C SER A 138 -10.94 -36.88 26.16
N SER A 139 -10.19 -36.82 27.25
CA SER A 139 -9.53 -35.58 27.73
C SER A 139 -8.00 -35.68 27.94
N PRO A 140 -7.19 -35.89 26.88
CA PRO A 140 -5.74 -35.97 27.02
C PRO A 140 -5.06 -34.60 27.08
N LEU A 141 -3.87 -34.58 27.69
CA LEU A 141 -2.87 -33.52 27.56
C LEU A 141 -1.84 -33.93 26.49
N ILE A 142 -1.81 -33.19 25.38
CA ILE A 142 -0.89 -33.40 24.26
C ILE A 142 0.12 -32.26 24.27
N ARG A 143 1.38 -32.55 24.59
CA ARG A 143 2.39 -31.50 24.73
C ARG A 143 3.75 -31.80 24.12
N ASN A 144 4.44 -30.77 23.63
CA ASN A 144 5.83 -30.86 23.16
C ASN A 144 6.08 -31.94 22.09
N ASN A 145 5.08 -32.24 21.25
CA ASN A 145 5.20 -33.23 20.18
C ASN A 145 5.45 -32.54 18.82
N ILE A 146 6.06 -33.28 17.89
CA ILE A 146 6.15 -32.94 16.47
C ILE A 146 5.13 -33.80 15.72
N ILE A 147 4.11 -33.20 15.11
CA ILE A 147 3.00 -33.94 14.48
C ILE A 147 2.94 -33.54 13.00
N ARG A 148 3.32 -34.43 12.10
CA ARG A 148 3.42 -34.10 10.67
C ARG A 148 3.05 -35.22 9.73
N GLU A 149 2.68 -34.85 8.50
CA GLU A 149 2.44 -35.81 7.41
C GLU A 149 1.35 -36.85 7.71
N ASN A 150 0.32 -36.45 8.47
CA ASN A 150 -0.84 -37.28 8.78
C ASN A 150 -2.07 -36.87 7.96
N GLU A 151 -2.99 -37.82 7.79
CA GLU A 151 -4.24 -37.65 7.04
C GLU A 151 -5.46 -38.17 7.83
N PRO A 152 -6.51 -37.36 8.08
CA PRO A 152 -6.71 -36.04 7.50
C PRO A 152 -5.99 -34.91 8.27
N SER A 153 -5.85 -35.01 9.59
CA SER A 153 -5.33 -33.91 10.42
C SER A 153 -4.16 -34.34 11.31
N GLY A 154 -3.42 -33.38 11.86
CA GLY A 154 -2.40 -33.68 12.88
C GLY A 154 -3.07 -34.19 14.17
N ILE A 155 -3.96 -33.38 14.73
CA ILE A 155 -4.77 -33.71 15.90
C ILE A 155 -6.25 -33.53 15.53
N TYR A 156 -7.07 -34.53 15.86
CA TYR A 156 -8.50 -34.50 15.59
C TYR A 156 -9.29 -34.88 16.83
N CYS A 157 -10.19 -33.98 17.26
CA CYS A 157 -10.98 -34.12 18.47
C CYS A 157 -12.48 -34.18 18.14
N SER A 158 -13.12 -35.24 18.60
CA SER A 158 -14.55 -35.48 18.44
C SER A 158 -15.20 -35.69 19.82
N ALA A 159 -16.15 -34.83 20.18
CA ALA A 159 -16.79 -34.79 21.51
C ALA A 159 -15.78 -34.90 22.68
N SER A 160 -14.66 -34.19 22.58
CA SER A 160 -13.48 -34.35 23.46
C SER A 160 -13.06 -33.05 24.14
N ALA A 161 -12.31 -33.16 25.24
CA ALA A 161 -11.80 -32.02 26.01
C ALA A 161 -10.27 -32.08 26.15
N ALA A 162 -9.53 -31.65 25.13
CA ALA A 162 -8.07 -31.83 25.07
C ALA A 162 -7.29 -30.53 25.30
N HIS A 163 -6.16 -30.65 25.97
CA HIS A 163 -5.18 -29.57 26.17
C HIS A 163 -4.01 -29.82 25.24
N ILE A 164 -3.73 -28.88 24.33
CA ILE A 164 -2.75 -29.01 23.25
C ILE A 164 -1.71 -27.91 23.44
N ILE A 165 -0.54 -28.25 23.96
CA ILE A 165 0.44 -27.28 24.48
C ILE A 165 1.84 -27.47 23.88
N GLY A 166 2.43 -26.43 23.29
CA GLY A 166 3.86 -26.48 22.93
C GLY A 166 4.22 -27.45 21.80
N ASN A 167 3.25 -27.85 20.97
CA ASN A 167 3.48 -28.79 19.86
C ASN A 167 3.89 -28.07 18.58
N ARG A 168 4.64 -28.75 17.72
CA ARG A 168 4.93 -28.34 16.34
C ARG A 168 4.10 -29.20 15.38
N ILE A 169 3.11 -28.62 14.71
CA ILE A 169 2.12 -29.34 13.91
C ILE A 169 2.18 -28.89 12.46
N THR A 170 2.70 -29.74 11.58
CA THR A 170 3.09 -29.31 10.23
C THR A 170 2.73 -30.26 9.11
N ALA A 171 2.47 -29.76 7.91
CA ALA A 171 2.35 -30.59 6.70
C ALA A 171 1.31 -31.73 6.80
N ASN A 172 0.23 -31.54 7.54
CA ASN A 172 -0.91 -32.48 7.55
C ASN A 172 -1.89 -32.12 6.44
N ILE A 173 -2.60 -33.11 5.90
CA ILE A 173 -3.35 -32.98 4.64
C ILE A 173 -4.50 -31.94 4.74
N GLN A 174 -5.20 -31.89 5.87
CA GLN A 174 -6.33 -30.98 6.09
C GLN A 174 -5.99 -29.94 7.16
N ALA A 175 -6.06 -30.30 8.45
CA ALA A 175 -5.84 -29.36 9.54
C ALA A 175 -4.66 -29.76 10.41
N GLY A 176 -4.01 -28.77 11.03
CA GLY A 176 -3.11 -29.04 12.15
C GLY A 176 -3.91 -29.58 13.34
N VAL A 177 -4.90 -28.82 13.81
CA VAL A 177 -5.84 -29.21 14.85
C VAL A 177 -7.27 -29.08 14.34
N PHE A 178 -8.10 -30.10 14.57
CA PHE A 178 -9.50 -30.10 14.17
C PHE A 178 -10.45 -30.42 15.33
N ALA A 179 -11.49 -29.60 15.50
CA ALA A 179 -12.51 -29.76 16.55
C ALA A 179 -13.90 -30.02 15.97
N GLN A 180 -14.60 -31.01 16.51
CA GLN A 180 -16.00 -31.27 16.13
C GLN A 180 -16.85 -31.88 17.24
N LYS A 181 -18.15 -31.97 16.97
CA LYS A 181 -19.16 -32.65 17.80
C LYS A 181 -19.16 -32.17 19.26
N GLY A 182 -19.12 -30.85 19.47
CA GLY A 182 -19.14 -30.27 20.82
C GLY A 182 -17.85 -30.42 21.60
N SER A 183 -16.69 -30.52 20.93
CA SER A 183 -15.39 -30.58 21.62
C SER A 183 -15.04 -29.24 22.29
N THR A 184 -14.27 -29.30 23.38
CA THR A 184 -13.73 -28.14 24.10
C THR A 184 -12.20 -28.21 24.10
N LEU A 185 -11.52 -27.37 23.30
CA LEU A 185 -10.07 -27.45 23.15
C LEU A 185 -9.37 -26.21 23.72
N GLU A 186 -8.28 -26.45 24.44
CA GLU A 186 -7.30 -25.43 24.82
C GLU A 186 -6.03 -25.62 24.00
N ILE A 187 -5.72 -24.66 23.12
CA ILE A 187 -4.62 -24.74 22.16
C ILE A 187 -3.67 -23.60 22.47
N THR A 188 -2.55 -23.91 23.13
CA THR A 188 -1.65 -22.89 23.69
C THR A 188 -0.18 -23.11 23.33
N GLY A 189 0.53 -22.08 22.88
CA GLY A 189 1.99 -22.18 22.71
C GLY A 189 2.46 -23.07 21.55
N ASN A 190 1.60 -23.40 20.58
CA ASN A 190 1.93 -24.31 19.48
C ASN A 190 2.44 -23.54 18.25
N VAL A 191 3.26 -24.21 17.43
CA VAL A 191 3.65 -23.77 16.09
C VAL A 191 2.90 -24.62 15.07
N ILE A 192 1.98 -24.03 14.31
CA ILE A 192 1.08 -24.73 13.40
C ILE A 192 1.23 -24.19 11.97
N THR A 193 1.88 -24.97 11.09
CA THR A 193 2.32 -24.45 9.79
C THR A 193 2.26 -25.42 8.62
N GLY A 194 2.03 -24.90 7.42
CA GLY A 194 2.11 -25.70 6.19
C GLY A 194 1.03 -26.78 6.03
N ASN A 195 -0.11 -26.69 6.74
CA ASN A 195 -1.19 -27.68 6.62
C ASN A 195 -2.06 -27.40 5.38
N GLY A 196 -2.61 -28.46 4.77
CA GLY A 196 -3.23 -28.41 3.43
C GLY A 196 -4.61 -27.75 3.35
N TYR A 197 -5.22 -27.39 4.48
CA TYR A 197 -6.43 -26.56 4.55
C TYR A 197 -6.31 -25.45 5.59
N SER A 198 -6.25 -25.78 6.89
CA SER A 198 -6.18 -24.77 7.97
C SER A 198 -5.17 -25.13 9.04
N GLY A 199 -4.63 -24.14 9.76
CA GLY A 199 -3.87 -24.44 10.98
C GLY A 199 -4.78 -25.07 12.04
N ILE A 200 -5.81 -24.32 12.43
CA ILE A 200 -6.86 -24.79 13.36
C ILE A 200 -8.22 -24.70 12.65
N GLY A 201 -8.99 -25.78 12.69
CA GLY A 201 -10.31 -25.85 12.06
C GLY A 201 -11.38 -26.42 12.99
N SER A 202 -12.63 -26.06 12.74
CA SER A 202 -13.79 -26.72 13.34
C SER A 202 -14.88 -27.02 12.31
N SER A 203 -15.79 -27.93 12.65
CA SER A 203 -16.93 -28.32 11.81
C SER A 203 -18.28 -27.85 12.35
N LYS A 204 -19.35 -28.23 11.63
CA LYS A 204 -20.76 -27.95 11.99
C LYS A 204 -21.18 -28.62 13.32
N LEU A 205 -22.43 -28.36 13.70
CA LEU A 205 -23.13 -28.79 14.91
C LEU A 205 -22.83 -30.25 15.34
N PRO A 206 -22.82 -30.54 16.66
CA PRO A 206 -22.91 -29.59 17.79
C PRO A 206 -21.74 -28.59 17.87
N ILE A 207 -22.04 -27.35 18.28
CA ILE A 207 -21.05 -26.24 18.37
C ILE A 207 -19.92 -26.63 19.32
N SER A 208 -18.68 -26.53 18.83
CA SER A 208 -17.48 -26.75 19.64
C SER A 208 -17.02 -25.46 20.32
N ARG A 209 -16.19 -25.56 21.35
CA ARG A 209 -15.54 -24.44 22.02
C ARG A 209 -14.03 -24.54 21.80
N ILE A 210 -13.41 -23.50 21.27
CA ILE A 210 -11.96 -23.47 21.09
C ILE A 210 -11.36 -22.23 21.75
N THR A 211 -10.34 -22.45 22.54
CA THR A 211 -9.54 -21.40 23.16
C THR A 211 -8.14 -21.50 22.56
N VAL A 212 -7.71 -20.45 21.86
CA VAL A 212 -6.48 -20.42 21.07
C VAL A 212 -5.62 -19.27 21.58
N ARG A 213 -4.51 -19.60 22.26
CA ARG A 213 -3.64 -18.60 22.90
C ARG A 213 -2.15 -18.78 22.61
N ASN A 214 -1.41 -17.69 22.41
CA ASN A 214 0.06 -17.76 22.33
C ASN A 214 0.59 -18.72 21.26
N ASN A 215 -0.13 -18.91 20.15
CA ASN A 215 0.31 -19.80 19.06
C ASN A 215 0.93 -19.01 17.91
N GLU A 216 1.85 -19.66 17.20
CA GLU A 216 2.36 -19.21 15.90
C GLU A 216 1.69 -20.02 14.79
N ILE A 217 0.90 -19.37 13.93
CA ILE A 217 0.06 -20.06 12.93
C ILE A 217 0.29 -19.45 11.55
N HIS A 218 1.02 -20.16 10.68
CA HIS A 218 1.48 -19.56 9.44
C HIS A 218 1.58 -20.54 8.27
N GLY A 219 1.66 -20.03 7.04
CA GLY A 219 1.94 -20.86 5.86
C GLY A 219 0.90 -21.95 5.54
N ASN A 220 -0.29 -21.92 6.14
CA ASN A 220 -1.34 -22.91 5.86
C ASN A 220 -2.05 -22.56 4.54
N ARG A 221 -2.48 -23.56 3.77
CA ARG A 221 -2.98 -23.37 2.38
C ARG A 221 -4.18 -22.43 2.28
N ARG A 222 -5.07 -22.41 3.28
CA ARG A 222 -6.23 -21.49 3.29
C ARG A 222 -6.19 -20.61 4.53
N SER A 223 -6.64 -21.09 5.69
CA SER A 223 -6.82 -20.22 6.85
C SER A 223 -5.85 -20.55 7.97
N GLY A 224 -5.37 -19.56 8.71
CA GLY A 224 -4.68 -19.83 9.98
C GLY A 224 -5.64 -20.49 10.96
N ILE A 225 -6.71 -19.78 11.31
CA ILE A 225 -7.80 -20.26 12.15
C ILE A 225 -9.11 -20.18 11.36
N ASN A 226 -9.86 -21.28 11.30
CA ASN A 226 -11.20 -21.36 10.69
C ASN A 226 -12.19 -21.94 11.71
N ALA A 227 -12.70 -21.07 12.58
CA ALA A 227 -13.71 -21.35 13.59
C ALA A 227 -15.12 -21.36 12.95
N ARG A 228 -15.46 -22.46 12.29
CA ARG A 228 -16.79 -22.68 11.72
C ARG A 228 -17.69 -23.34 12.76
N ALA A 229 -18.81 -22.71 13.11
CA ALA A 229 -19.75 -23.16 14.13
C ALA A 229 -19.06 -23.52 15.46
N ALA A 230 -18.12 -22.67 15.90
CA ALA A 230 -17.42 -22.83 17.16
C ALA A 230 -17.41 -21.50 17.92
N VAL A 231 -17.73 -21.55 19.21
CA VAL A 231 -17.47 -20.41 20.11
C VAL A 231 -15.95 -20.35 20.31
N ALA A 232 -15.34 -19.26 19.87
CA ALA A 232 -13.89 -19.16 19.81
C ALA A 232 -13.36 -17.98 20.62
N VAL A 233 -12.30 -18.23 21.39
CA VAL A 233 -11.53 -17.19 22.09
C VAL A 233 -10.11 -17.24 21.54
N VAL A 234 -9.71 -16.22 20.78
CA VAL A 234 -8.47 -16.18 20.00
C VAL A 234 -7.62 -15.02 20.49
N HIS A 235 -6.72 -15.28 21.43
CA HIS A 235 -5.93 -14.25 22.10
C HIS A 235 -4.44 -14.42 21.86
N ASN A 236 -3.67 -13.36 21.70
CA ASN A 236 -2.21 -13.44 21.72
C ASN A 236 -1.64 -14.44 20.71
N ASN A 237 -2.17 -14.51 19.49
CA ASN A 237 -1.60 -15.37 18.45
C ASN A 237 -0.85 -14.55 17.40
N LEU A 238 0.27 -15.10 16.93
CA LEU A 238 0.99 -14.60 15.77
C LEU A 238 0.54 -15.39 14.54
N ILE A 239 -0.11 -14.73 13.59
CA ILE A 239 -0.75 -15.38 12.45
C ILE A 239 -0.32 -14.72 11.15
N TYR A 240 0.44 -15.43 10.30
CA TYR A 240 0.98 -14.81 9.10
C TYR A 240 1.11 -15.72 7.88
N GLY A 241 1.14 -15.14 6.68
CA GLY A 241 1.48 -15.89 5.45
C GLY A 241 0.55 -17.06 5.11
N ASN A 242 -0.69 -17.11 5.61
CA ASN A 242 -1.66 -18.15 5.22
C ASN A 242 -2.30 -17.81 3.87
N GLY A 243 -2.63 -18.81 3.05
CA GLY A 243 -3.02 -18.60 1.64
C GLY A 243 -4.36 -17.90 1.42
N ARG A 244 -5.18 -17.71 2.46
CA ARG A 244 -6.41 -16.92 2.47
C ARG A 244 -6.50 -16.08 3.74
N SER A 245 -7.37 -16.40 4.69
CA SER A 245 -7.62 -15.57 5.87
C SER A 245 -6.67 -15.90 7.02
N GLY A 246 -6.27 -14.91 7.81
CA GLY A 246 -5.59 -15.18 9.08
C GLY A 246 -6.55 -15.89 10.05
N ILE A 247 -7.62 -15.20 10.43
CA ILE A 247 -8.68 -15.68 11.33
C ILE A 247 -10.02 -15.63 10.60
N ARG A 248 -10.81 -16.68 10.72
CA ARG A 248 -12.18 -16.74 10.19
C ARG A 248 -13.15 -17.29 11.22
N GLY A 249 -14.20 -16.53 11.54
CA GLY A 249 -15.33 -16.94 12.37
C GLY A 249 -16.63 -17.05 11.55
N VAL A 250 -17.44 -18.08 11.82
CA VAL A 250 -18.70 -18.34 11.10
C VAL A 250 -19.73 -19.01 12.02
N LEU A 251 -20.99 -18.56 11.99
CA LEU A 251 -22.16 -19.18 12.65
C LEU A 251 -22.10 -19.27 14.20
N ALA A 252 -21.13 -18.62 14.85
CA ALA A 252 -20.98 -18.65 16.30
C ALA A 252 -20.11 -17.46 16.78
N PRO A 253 -20.29 -17.01 18.04
CA PRO A 253 -19.51 -15.91 18.62
C PRO A 253 -18.00 -16.17 18.62
N ILE A 254 -17.24 -15.13 18.35
CA ILE A 254 -15.77 -15.16 18.41
C ILE A 254 -15.22 -13.88 19.04
N GLU A 255 -14.27 -14.07 19.95
CA GLU A 255 -13.45 -13.03 20.57
C GLU A 255 -12.04 -13.10 19.97
N VAL A 256 -11.56 -11.97 19.44
CA VAL A 256 -10.27 -11.82 18.76
C VAL A 256 -9.53 -10.65 19.41
N VAL A 257 -8.62 -10.95 20.33
CA VAL A 257 -7.97 -9.94 21.18
C VAL A 257 -6.45 -10.07 21.13
N ASN A 258 -5.71 -8.96 21.04
CA ASN A 258 -4.24 -8.98 21.14
C ASN A 258 -3.57 -9.94 20.15
N ASN A 259 -4.06 -10.08 18.91
CA ASN A 259 -3.37 -10.89 17.90
C ASN A 259 -2.55 -10.00 16.97
N THR A 260 -1.46 -10.54 16.44
CA THR A 260 -0.71 -9.93 15.34
C THR A 260 -0.95 -10.75 14.07
N VAL A 261 -1.65 -10.17 13.09
CA VAL A 261 -2.12 -10.86 11.89
C VAL A 261 -1.56 -10.22 10.62
N VAL A 262 -0.64 -10.90 9.94
CA VAL A 262 0.23 -10.26 8.94
C VAL A 262 0.28 -11.01 7.61
N ALA A 263 0.20 -10.30 6.48
CA ALA A 263 0.53 -10.84 5.16
C ALA A 263 -0.20 -12.14 4.75
N ASN A 264 -1.49 -12.27 5.08
CA ASN A 264 -2.31 -13.39 4.62
C ASN A 264 -2.89 -13.10 3.22
N GLY A 265 -3.13 -14.17 2.46
CA GLY A 265 -3.49 -14.15 1.03
C GLY A 265 -4.89 -13.61 0.71
N GLN A 266 -5.69 -13.31 1.73
CA GLN A 266 -6.96 -12.62 1.65
C GLN A 266 -7.03 -11.58 2.78
N SER A 267 -7.91 -11.75 3.77
CA SER A 267 -8.08 -10.78 4.86
C SER A 267 -7.43 -11.24 6.16
N GLY A 268 -7.01 -10.30 6.99
CA GLY A 268 -6.48 -10.62 8.32
C GLY A 268 -7.52 -11.33 9.17
N VAL A 269 -8.66 -10.67 9.42
CA VAL A 269 -9.79 -11.23 10.18
C VAL A 269 -11.07 -11.20 9.34
N VAL A 270 -11.80 -12.30 9.32
CA VAL A 270 -13.06 -12.48 8.59
C VAL A 270 -14.15 -12.98 9.52
N ILE A 271 -15.26 -12.26 9.62
CA ILE A 271 -16.47 -12.70 10.35
C ILE A 271 -17.61 -12.83 9.34
N ASP A 272 -17.97 -14.06 9.05
CA ASP A 272 -19.09 -14.41 8.17
C ASP A 272 -20.28 -14.86 9.03
N ASP A 273 -20.77 -13.98 9.90
CA ASP A 273 -21.93 -14.20 10.78
C ASP A 273 -22.74 -12.90 10.91
N PRO A 274 -23.95 -12.81 10.31
CA PRO A 274 -24.77 -11.60 10.35
C PRO A 274 -25.45 -11.35 11.71
N GLU A 275 -25.56 -12.38 12.57
CA GLU A 275 -26.21 -12.29 13.89
C GLU A 275 -25.19 -12.26 15.04
N GLY A 276 -23.97 -12.73 14.79
CA GLY A 276 -22.89 -12.83 15.77
C GLY A 276 -22.26 -11.48 16.12
N ARG A 277 -22.31 -11.10 17.41
CA ARG A 277 -21.45 -10.04 17.96
C ARG A 277 -20.02 -10.57 18.05
N ALA A 278 -19.19 -10.26 17.06
CA ALA A 278 -17.75 -10.47 17.18
C ALA A 278 -17.13 -9.36 18.02
N ASP A 279 -16.20 -9.75 18.90
CA ASP A 279 -15.41 -8.82 19.68
C ASP A 279 -13.97 -8.81 19.14
N ILE A 280 -13.58 -7.73 18.46
CA ILE A 280 -12.25 -7.61 17.84
C ILE A 280 -11.57 -6.38 18.38
N ARG A 281 -10.57 -6.55 19.23
CA ARG A 281 -9.88 -5.41 19.86
C ARG A 281 -8.41 -5.66 20.11
N ASN A 282 -7.64 -4.57 20.20
CA ASN A 282 -6.22 -4.59 20.51
C ASN A 282 -5.37 -5.44 19.55
N ASN A 283 -5.86 -5.72 18.34
CA ASN A 283 -5.11 -6.48 17.36
C ASN A 283 -4.25 -5.55 16.51
N ILE A 284 -3.10 -6.07 16.08
CA ILE A 284 -2.29 -5.47 15.02
C ILE A 284 -2.53 -6.30 13.74
N ILE A 285 -3.10 -5.70 12.70
CA ILE A 285 -3.46 -6.41 11.46
C ILE A 285 -2.90 -5.65 10.27
N THR A 286 -1.92 -6.25 9.59
CA THR A 286 -1.14 -5.52 8.57
C THR A 286 -0.82 -6.34 7.34
N HIS A 287 -0.61 -5.67 6.20
CA HIS A 287 -0.06 -6.29 4.99
C HIS A 287 -0.87 -7.42 4.35
N ASN A 288 -2.13 -7.63 4.72
CA ASN A 288 -2.99 -8.65 4.11
C ASN A 288 -3.40 -8.23 2.68
N ILE A 289 -3.60 -9.18 1.77
CA ILE A 289 -3.82 -8.92 0.33
C ILE A 289 -5.16 -8.22 0.05
N ASP A 290 -6.20 -8.58 0.79
CA ASP A 290 -7.54 -8.01 0.74
C ASP A 290 -7.69 -7.05 1.96
N ALA A 291 -8.80 -7.04 2.68
CA ALA A 291 -8.95 -6.19 3.87
C ALA A 291 -8.13 -6.63 5.10
N GLY A 292 -7.85 -5.73 6.04
CA GLY A 292 -7.40 -6.08 7.39
C GLY A 292 -8.51 -6.81 8.18
N ILE A 293 -9.67 -6.16 8.33
CA ILE A 293 -10.87 -6.74 8.96
C ILE A 293 -12.03 -6.73 7.96
N ARG A 294 -12.70 -7.88 7.78
CA ARG A 294 -13.94 -8.04 7.00
C ARG A 294 -15.02 -8.64 7.89
N ALA A 295 -15.90 -7.82 8.43
CA ALA A 295 -16.86 -8.24 9.45
C ALA A 295 -18.11 -7.34 9.46
N TYR A 296 -19.27 -7.90 9.86
CA TYR A 296 -20.57 -7.21 9.96
C TYR A 296 -20.87 -6.80 11.41
N GLY A 297 -21.31 -5.56 11.65
CA GLY A 297 -21.83 -5.11 12.96
C GLY A 297 -20.91 -4.15 13.74
N ARG A 298 -21.19 -3.99 15.05
CA ARG A 298 -20.42 -3.19 16.02
C ARG A 298 -19.55 -4.13 16.88
N GLY A 299 -18.41 -3.67 17.37
CA GLY A 299 -17.52 -4.47 18.25
C GLY A 299 -16.05 -4.48 17.85
N TYR A 300 -15.63 -3.58 16.94
CA TYR A 300 -14.23 -3.44 16.52
C TYR A 300 -13.65 -2.14 17.05
N SER A 301 -12.84 -2.23 18.10
CA SER A 301 -12.28 -1.06 18.77
C SER A 301 -10.81 -1.27 19.07
N ARG A 302 -10.03 -0.18 19.08
CA ARG A 302 -8.63 -0.21 19.51
C ARG A 302 -7.77 -1.23 18.75
N ASN A 303 -7.99 -1.41 17.45
CA ASN A 303 -7.12 -2.20 16.58
C ASN A 303 -6.22 -1.28 15.77
N LEU A 304 -5.01 -1.74 15.45
CA LEU A 304 -4.11 -1.08 14.52
C LEU A 304 -4.16 -1.77 13.15
N LEU A 305 -4.42 -0.98 12.10
CA LEU A 305 -4.36 -1.43 10.70
C LEU A 305 -3.29 -0.67 9.93
N TYR A 306 -2.53 -1.40 9.11
CA TYR A 306 -1.54 -0.80 8.25
C TYR A 306 -1.27 -1.62 6.98
N ALA A 307 -1.18 -0.94 5.84
CA ALA A 307 -0.76 -1.51 4.56
C ALA A 307 -1.51 -2.80 4.13
N ASN A 308 -2.74 -2.99 4.60
CA ASN A 308 -3.65 -4.00 4.05
C ASN A 308 -4.15 -3.56 2.66
N ASN A 309 -4.58 -4.52 1.84
CA ASN A 309 -4.96 -4.39 0.42
C ASN A 309 -3.81 -4.37 -0.58
N ARG A 310 -2.79 -5.22 -0.38
CA ARG A 310 -1.71 -5.41 -1.36
C ARG A 310 -2.21 -6.16 -2.61
N THR A 311 -2.75 -5.45 -3.61
CA THR A 311 -2.72 -5.96 -4.99
C THR A 311 -1.36 -5.60 -5.60
N GLY A 312 -0.67 -6.55 -6.23
CA GLY A 312 0.70 -6.38 -6.75
C GLY A 312 0.94 -5.02 -7.43
N ASP A 313 1.93 -4.30 -6.91
CA ASP A 313 2.52 -3.06 -7.42
C ASP A 313 1.70 -1.75 -7.41
N CYS A 314 0.79 -1.56 -6.46
CA CYS A 314 0.22 -0.23 -6.22
C CYS A 314 0.40 0.26 -4.78
N ASP A 315 1.00 1.45 -4.68
CA ASP A 315 1.24 2.19 -3.46
C ASP A 315 -0.11 2.70 -2.86
N PRO A 316 -0.30 2.59 -1.53
CA PRO A 316 -1.55 2.92 -0.83
C PRO A 316 -1.95 4.41 -0.86
N SER A 317 -1.11 5.32 -1.36
CA SER A 317 -1.45 6.72 -1.64
C SER A 317 -2.22 6.90 -2.95
N TYR A 318 -2.29 5.87 -3.82
CA TYR A 318 -3.06 5.88 -5.06
C TYR A 318 -4.43 5.27 -4.85
N LEU A 319 -5.44 6.13 -4.97
CA LEU A 319 -6.82 5.72 -4.80
C LEU A 319 -7.22 4.56 -5.74
N TRP A 320 -6.69 4.38 -6.95
CA TRP A 320 -7.13 3.31 -7.86
C TRP A 320 -6.91 1.85 -7.42
N CYS A 321 -6.34 1.63 -6.22
CA CYS A 321 -6.16 0.31 -5.60
C CYS A 321 -6.84 0.11 -4.23
N VAL A 322 -7.84 0.92 -3.86
CA VAL A 322 -8.45 0.77 -2.53
C VAL A 322 -9.64 -0.18 -2.58
N LYS A 323 -9.44 -1.44 -2.17
CA LYS A 323 -10.37 -2.01 -1.20
C LYS A 323 -10.05 -1.33 0.14
N PRO A 324 -11.02 -0.97 0.99
CA PRO A 324 -10.69 -0.27 2.22
C PRO A 324 -9.88 -1.21 3.14
N GLN A 325 -9.02 -0.69 4.01
CA GLN A 325 -8.30 -1.51 5.02
C GLN A 325 -9.27 -2.32 5.91
N PHE A 326 -10.56 -2.00 5.81
CA PHE A 326 -11.73 -2.63 6.36
C PHE A 326 -12.73 -2.94 5.22
N ASN A 327 -13.50 -4.02 5.31
CA ASN A 327 -14.67 -4.22 4.45
C ASN A 327 -15.91 -4.41 5.35
N GLY A 328 -16.69 -3.33 5.52
CA GLY A 328 -17.85 -3.15 6.40
C GLY A 328 -18.43 -1.71 6.34
N TYR A 329 -19.50 -1.39 7.08
CA TYR A 329 -20.29 -0.13 6.97
C TYR A 329 -19.68 1.14 7.61
N GLU A 330 -18.41 1.14 8.03
CA GLU A 330 -17.83 2.25 8.77
C GLU A 330 -16.97 3.19 7.90
N SER A 331 -17.14 4.50 8.09
CA SER A 331 -16.20 5.48 7.53
C SER A 331 -14.90 5.48 8.34
N GLU A 332 -13.79 5.95 7.75
CA GLU A 332 -12.54 6.15 8.48
C GLU A 332 -12.74 7.02 9.75
N THR A 333 -13.67 7.97 9.70
CA THR A 333 -14.06 8.77 10.86
C THR A 333 -14.71 7.94 11.97
N SER A 334 -15.58 6.99 11.64
CA SER A 334 -16.16 6.05 12.61
C SER A 334 -15.09 5.13 13.18
N TYR A 335 -14.21 4.64 12.31
CA TYR A 335 -13.11 3.76 12.69
C TYR A 335 -12.19 4.40 13.74
N ARG A 336 -11.77 5.65 13.51
CA ARG A 336 -10.93 6.42 14.45
C ARG A 336 -11.66 6.77 15.74
N ARG A 337 -12.99 6.99 15.72
CA ARG A 337 -13.78 7.28 16.94
C ARG A 337 -13.82 6.10 17.91
N SER A 338 -13.72 4.86 17.41
CA SER A 338 -13.68 3.64 18.22
C SER A 338 -12.27 3.33 18.77
N GLY A 339 -11.37 4.32 18.79
CA GLY A 339 -10.00 4.19 19.30
C GLY A 339 -9.07 3.36 18.41
N ASN A 340 -9.49 3.00 17.20
CA ASN A 340 -8.64 2.28 16.27
C ASN A 340 -7.59 3.19 15.62
N ILE A 341 -6.46 2.61 15.23
CA ILE A 341 -5.29 3.30 14.70
C ILE A 341 -5.05 2.87 13.25
N ILE A 342 -4.76 3.84 12.39
CA ILE A 342 -4.26 3.58 11.03
C ILE A 342 -2.87 4.20 10.95
N ALA A 343 -1.84 3.41 11.22
CA ALA A 343 -0.44 3.83 11.26
C ALA A 343 0.49 2.62 11.20
N ASP A 344 1.72 2.81 10.74
CA ASP A 344 2.74 1.77 10.76
C ASP A 344 2.99 1.30 12.22
N PRO A 345 2.91 -0.01 12.52
CA PRO A 345 3.21 -0.52 13.87
C PRO A 345 4.70 -0.43 14.24
N LEU A 346 5.61 -0.09 13.32
CA LEU A 346 7.05 0.00 13.55
C LEU A 346 7.65 -1.31 14.06
N TYR A 347 7.45 -2.40 13.30
CA TYR A 347 8.05 -3.70 13.63
C TYR A 347 9.59 -3.66 13.64
N ARG A 348 10.21 -4.51 14.46
CA ARG A 348 11.67 -4.67 14.54
C ARG A 348 12.27 -5.20 13.24
N ASP A 349 11.77 -6.30 12.70
CA ASP A 349 12.16 -6.83 11.40
C ASP A 349 11.04 -7.68 10.77
N MET A 350 10.21 -7.04 9.95
CA MET A 350 9.13 -7.72 9.25
C MET A 350 9.62 -8.80 8.27
N ALA A 351 10.77 -8.59 7.62
CA ALA A 351 11.29 -9.53 6.60
C ALA A 351 11.78 -10.82 7.25
N GLY A 352 12.37 -10.71 8.44
CA GLY A 352 12.74 -11.83 9.32
C GLY A 352 11.61 -12.40 10.17
N HIS A 353 10.36 -11.95 9.99
CA HIS A 353 9.19 -12.33 10.79
C HIS A 353 9.28 -11.95 12.29
N ASP A 354 10.11 -10.96 12.63
CA ASP A 354 10.20 -10.35 13.95
C ASP A 354 9.23 -9.16 14.06
N PHE A 355 8.04 -9.46 14.57
CA PHE A 355 6.94 -8.51 14.73
C PHE A 355 6.91 -7.80 16.09
N HIS A 356 8.01 -7.78 16.85
CA HIS A 356 8.09 -6.96 18.06
C HIS A 356 8.06 -5.47 17.70
N LEU A 357 7.50 -4.64 18.59
CA LEU A 357 7.35 -3.21 18.38
C LEU A 357 8.65 -2.46 18.75
N ARG A 358 9.05 -1.49 17.92
CA ARG A 358 10.13 -0.56 18.25
C ARG A 358 9.62 0.56 19.16
N PRO A 359 10.50 1.18 19.98
CA PRO A 359 10.16 2.40 20.71
C PRO A 359 9.55 3.47 19.78
N GLY A 360 8.47 4.10 20.23
CA GLY A 360 7.71 5.09 19.45
C GLY A 360 6.62 4.49 18.54
N SER A 361 6.40 3.17 18.59
CA SER A 361 5.26 2.54 17.92
C SER A 361 3.94 3.12 18.44
N PRO A 362 2.97 3.42 17.55
CA PRO A 362 1.64 3.87 17.95
C PRO A 362 0.79 2.76 18.59
N ALA A 363 1.26 1.51 18.60
CA ALA A 363 0.60 0.39 19.27
C ALA A 363 1.00 0.23 20.74
N ILE A 364 2.05 0.93 21.20
CA ILE A 364 2.50 0.88 22.60
C ILE A 364 1.54 1.67 23.49
N ASP A 365 1.12 1.10 24.61
CA ASP A 365 0.20 1.66 25.60
C ASP A 365 -1.11 2.20 24.99
N ALA A 366 -1.56 1.63 23.87
CA ALA A 366 -2.64 2.18 23.05
C ALA A 366 -3.90 1.32 23.01
N GLY A 367 -3.83 0.11 23.58
CA GLY A 367 -4.93 -0.85 23.68
C GLY A 367 -6.08 -0.38 24.58
N ASP A 368 -7.11 -1.21 24.70
CA ASP A 368 -8.28 -1.00 25.55
C ASP A 368 -7.83 -0.76 27.01
N PRO A 369 -8.28 0.31 27.70
CA PRO A 369 -7.79 0.66 29.02
C PRO A 369 -8.57 -0.06 30.13
N ASP A 370 -9.52 -0.94 29.78
CA ASP A 370 -10.16 -1.82 30.76
C ASP A 370 -9.09 -2.71 31.41
N PRO A 371 -8.97 -2.69 32.77
CA PRO A 371 -7.95 -3.42 33.51
C PRO A 371 -7.84 -4.91 33.17
N ARG A 372 -8.91 -5.52 32.65
CA ARG A 372 -8.90 -6.90 32.19
C ARG A 372 -7.95 -7.17 31.02
N PHE A 373 -7.54 -6.13 30.28
CA PHE A 373 -6.65 -6.24 29.13
C PHE A 373 -5.22 -5.80 29.42
N ASN A 374 -4.93 -5.33 30.62
CA ASN A 374 -3.59 -4.85 30.98
C ASN A 374 -2.54 -5.96 30.79
N ASP A 375 -1.38 -5.59 30.26
CA ASP A 375 -0.22 -6.47 30.24
C ASP A 375 0.51 -6.49 31.58
N VAL A 376 1.39 -7.48 31.72
CA VAL A 376 2.52 -7.36 32.63
C VAL A 376 3.54 -6.54 31.85
N ASN A 377 3.84 -5.30 32.26
CA ASN A 377 4.77 -4.39 31.57
C ASN A 377 6.06 -5.08 31.12
N PHE A 378 6.05 -5.62 29.90
CA PHE A 378 7.24 -6.08 29.19
C PHE A 378 7.70 -4.87 28.38
N PRO A 379 9.00 -4.51 28.37
CA PRO A 379 9.49 -3.47 27.46
C PRO A 379 8.95 -3.72 26.04
N PRO A 380 8.75 -2.72 25.16
CA PRO A 380 9.01 -1.30 25.36
C PRO A 380 7.88 -0.52 26.08
N SER A 381 6.93 -1.20 26.75
CA SER A 381 5.90 -0.53 27.57
C SER A 381 6.53 0.60 28.41
N LEU A 382 5.89 1.78 28.40
CA LEU A 382 6.41 2.96 29.10
C LEU A 382 6.09 2.93 30.60
N GLY A 383 5.67 1.78 31.13
CA GLY A 383 5.23 1.62 32.52
C GLY A 383 3.81 2.11 32.76
N SER A 384 2.98 2.19 31.69
CA SER A 384 1.55 2.44 31.78
C SER A 384 0.83 1.22 32.38
N GLU A 385 -0.42 1.39 32.81
CA GLU A 385 -1.33 0.26 33.04
C GLU A 385 -2.13 -0.08 31.78
N VAL A 386 -2.05 0.72 30.71
CA VAL A 386 -2.78 0.47 29.45
C VAL A 386 -2.03 -0.55 28.60
N ASN A 387 -2.77 -1.54 28.11
CA ASN A 387 -2.27 -2.62 27.26
C ASN A 387 -1.56 -2.15 25.97
N ASP A 388 -0.44 -2.80 25.62
CA ASP A 388 0.11 -2.83 24.27
C ASP A 388 -0.81 -3.59 23.27
N MET A 389 -0.95 -3.09 22.05
CA MET A 389 -1.68 -3.84 21.01
C MET A 389 -0.83 -4.98 20.43
N GLY A 390 -1.48 -6.07 20.00
CA GLY A 390 -0.86 -7.17 19.27
C GLY A 390 -0.43 -8.36 20.14
N VAL A 391 0.20 -9.36 19.52
CA VAL A 391 0.51 -10.68 20.10
C VAL A 391 1.27 -10.63 21.43
N TYR A 392 2.15 -9.64 21.58
CA TYR A 392 3.01 -9.48 22.75
C TYR A 392 2.38 -8.63 23.86
N GLY A 393 1.18 -8.09 23.64
CA GLY A 393 0.45 -7.28 24.61
C GLY A 393 -0.69 -8.03 25.31
N GLY A 394 -0.99 -7.58 26.51
CA GLY A 394 -2.15 -7.89 27.34
C GLY A 394 -2.10 -9.20 28.13
N PRO A 395 -3.24 -9.63 28.70
CA PRO A 395 -3.27 -10.63 29.75
C PRO A 395 -2.88 -12.00 29.22
N GLY A 396 -1.89 -12.61 29.87
CA GLY A 396 -1.44 -13.95 29.51
C GLY A 396 -0.52 -14.00 28.28
N ALA A 397 -0.02 -12.85 27.80
CA ALA A 397 1.14 -12.80 26.93
C ALA A 397 2.31 -13.54 27.60
N LEU A 398 3.02 -14.38 26.84
CA LEU A 398 4.21 -15.05 27.35
C LEU A 398 5.36 -14.04 27.44
N ALA A 399 6.12 -14.10 28.53
CA ALA A 399 7.30 -13.26 28.73
C ALA A 399 8.23 -13.36 27.51
N GLU A 400 8.58 -12.22 26.96
CA GLU A 400 9.36 -12.13 25.73
C GLU A 400 10.67 -12.91 25.87
N LYS A 401 10.90 -13.90 24.99
CA LYS A 401 12.27 -14.33 24.68
C LYS A 401 12.87 -13.28 23.76
N ARG A 402 13.27 -12.13 24.32
CA ARG A 402 14.10 -11.18 23.59
C ARG A 402 15.45 -11.85 23.30
N ALA A 403 16.00 -11.57 22.12
CA ALA A 403 17.44 -11.76 21.92
C ALA A 403 18.18 -11.02 23.05
N THR A 404 19.28 -11.59 23.55
CA THR A 404 20.14 -11.01 24.59
C THR A 404 20.32 -9.50 24.42
N ASP A 405 20.13 -8.76 25.51
CA ASP A 405 20.41 -7.33 25.64
C ASP A 405 21.76 -6.99 25.00
N ARG A 406 21.74 -6.12 24.00
CA ARG A 406 22.91 -5.84 23.17
C ARG A 406 23.62 -4.64 23.75
N PRO A 407 24.96 -4.67 23.86
CA PRO A 407 25.69 -3.53 24.38
C PRO A 407 25.35 -2.27 23.57
N PRO A 408 25.31 -1.10 24.23
CA PRO A 408 24.96 0.14 23.57
C PRO A 408 25.95 0.46 22.47
N VAL A 409 25.53 1.30 21.53
CA VAL A 409 26.38 1.79 20.46
C VAL A 409 26.78 3.22 20.79
N ALA A 410 28.07 3.41 21.08
CA ALA A 410 28.64 4.74 21.13
C ALA A 410 28.56 5.37 19.74
N VAL A 411 28.15 6.63 19.69
CA VAL A 411 28.19 7.46 18.51
C VAL A 411 28.91 8.74 18.91
N ALA A 412 30.19 8.82 18.60
CA ALA A 412 31.06 9.96 18.85
C ALA A 412 30.70 11.17 17.96
N GLY A 413 29.84 10.95 16.97
CA GLY A 413 29.49 11.92 15.95
C GLY A 413 30.44 11.83 14.76
N PRO A 414 30.09 12.49 13.66
CA PRO A 414 30.87 12.38 12.44
C PRO A 414 32.24 13.05 12.61
N ASP A 415 33.21 12.49 11.91
CA ASP A 415 34.46 13.17 11.63
C ASP A 415 34.17 14.56 11.06
N ARG A 416 34.98 15.53 11.45
CA ARG A 416 34.76 16.90 10.99
C ARG A 416 36.05 17.66 10.85
N GLU A 417 36.04 18.53 9.87
CA GLU A 417 37.09 19.50 9.68
C GLU A 417 36.89 20.73 10.55
N VAL A 418 37.99 21.22 11.10
CA VAL A 418 38.03 22.47 11.86
C VAL A 418 39.29 23.24 11.51
N THR A 419 39.31 24.56 11.71
CA THR A 419 40.51 25.36 11.45
C THR A 419 41.50 25.32 12.63
N VAL A 420 42.77 25.56 12.34
CA VAL A 420 43.82 25.64 13.37
C VAL A 420 43.43 26.71 14.41
N GLY A 421 43.43 26.34 15.69
CA GLY A 421 43.05 27.19 16.81
C GLY A 421 41.56 27.13 17.19
N GLN A 422 40.73 26.39 16.46
CA GLN A 422 39.29 26.29 16.72
C GLN A 422 38.98 25.48 17.99
N ARG A 423 37.90 25.87 18.69
CA ARG A 423 37.31 25.09 19.79
C ARG A 423 36.38 24.00 19.24
N VAL A 424 36.68 22.76 19.57
CA VAL A 424 36.05 21.55 19.03
C VAL A 424 35.11 20.94 20.08
N ILE A 425 33.79 20.96 19.85
CA ILE A 425 32.75 20.45 20.77
C ILE A 425 32.33 19.04 20.39
N LEU A 426 32.70 18.03 21.16
CA LEU A 426 32.29 16.63 20.93
C LEU A 426 30.90 16.38 21.53
N ASP A 427 30.06 15.63 20.84
CA ASP A 427 28.65 15.44 21.18
C ASP A 427 28.21 13.99 20.96
N GLY A 428 28.18 13.23 22.06
CA GLY A 428 27.80 11.83 22.09
C GLY A 428 26.30 11.60 22.22
N ARG A 429 25.44 12.62 22.15
CA ARG A 429 23.99 12.48 22.37
C ARG A 429 23.28 11.57 21.36
N GLN A 430 23.92 11.24 20.24
CA GLN A 430 23.43 10.28 19.24
C GLN A 430 23.74 8.83 19.58
N SER A 431 24.56 8.60 20.60
CA SER A 431 24.77 7.26 21.14
C SER A 431 23.43 6.70 21.58
N ARG A 432 23.21 5.42 21.33
CA ARG A 432 21.95 4.76 21.62
C ARG A 432 22.21 3.34 22.00
N ASP A 433 21.33 2.84 22.83
CA ASP A 433 21.23 1.41 23.00
C ASP A 433 20.38 0.80 21.86
N PRO A 434 20.81 -0.29 21.20
CA PRO A 434 20.02 -1.00 20.20
C PRO A 434 18.64 -1.48 20.69
N ASP A 435 18.48 -1.59 22.00
CA ASP A 435 17.27 -2.02 22.68
C ASP A 435 16.50 -0.83 23.34
N GLY A 436 17.06 0.39 23.27
CA GLY A 436 16.37 1.66 23.58
C GLY A 436 16.65 2.24 24.97
N ASP A 437 17.60 1.66 25.68
CA ASP A 437 17.94 1.98 27.06
C ASP A 437 18.70 3.28 27.30
N GLN A 438 18.59 3.76 28.55
CA GLN A 438 19.33 4.94 29.01
C GLN A 438 20.83 4.62 29.13
N ILE A 439 21.67 5.57 28.70
CA ILE A 439 23.13 5.41 28.63
C ILE A 439 23.90 6.54 29.34
N THR A 440 25.16 6.27 29.67
CA THR A 440 26.15 7.22 30.20
C THR A 440 27.37 7.33 29.28
N TRP A 441 28.17 8.40 29.36
CA TRP A 441 29.23 8.71 28.39
C TRP A 441 30.61 8.86 29.04
N GLN A 442 31.66 8.42 28.33
CA GLN A 442 33.05 8.64 28.71
C GLN A 442 33.95 8.89 27.49
N TRP A 443 34.57 10.08 27.43
CA TRP A 443 35.44 10.52 26.33
C TRP A 443 36.95 10.44 26.64
N LYS A 444 37.77 10.16 25.63
CA LYS A 444 39.25 10.20 25.69
C LYS A 444 39.83 10.76 24.38
N LEU A 445 40.93 11.52 24.44
CA LEU A 445 41.70 11.88 23.25
C LEU A 445 42.78 10.82 23.03
N SER A 446 42.65 9.99 21.99
CA SER A 446 43.49 8.82 21.72
C SER A 446 44.67 9.12 20.81
N ALA A 447 44.56 10.10 19.90
CA ALA A 447 45.65 10.57 19.04
C ALA A 447 45.59 12.09 18.81
N ARG A 448 46.74 12.68 18.47
CA ARG A 448 46.89 14.10 18.12
C ARG A 448 48.14 14.30 17.24
N PRO A 449 48.22 15.40 16.46
CA PRO A 449 49.39 15.70 15.63
C PRO A 449 50.66 15.85 16.48
N ALA A 450 51.82 15.63 15.86
CA ALA A 450 53.12 15.86 16.49
C ALA A 450 53.19 17.27 17.10
N ASP A 451 53.76 17.37 18.30
CA ASP A 451 53.87 18.62 19.09
C ASP A 451 52.56 19.30 19.52
N SER A 452 51.40 18.66 19.32
CA SER A 452 50.12 19.14 19.86
C SER A 452 50.05 19.01 21.40
N LYS A 453 49.50 20.03 22.06
CA LYS A 453 49.28 20.09 23.53
C LYS A 453 47.80 20.00 23.92
N ALA A 454 46.91 19.63 23.01
CA ALA A 454 45.46 19.56 23.21
C ALA A 454 45.01 18.61 24.35
N ARG A 455 43.94 18.99 25.09
CA ARG A 455 43.32 18.22 26.20
C ARG A 455 41.80 18.42 26.26
N LEU A 456 41.05 17.38 26.64
CA LEU A 456 39.58 17.40 26.82
C LEU A 456 39.14 18.04 28.14
N ARG A 457 37.92 18.62 28.16
CA ARG A 457 37.29 19.23 29.36
C ARG A 457 36.03 18.48 29.79
N LYS A 458 36.03 17.90 31.01
CA LYS A 458 34.92 17.11 31.59
C LYS A 458 34.49 15.92 30.70
N PRO A 459 35.32 14.86 30.60
CA PRO A 459 35.10 13.76 29.66
C PRO A 459 33.86 12.87 29.94
N GLY A 460 33.29 12.90 31.14
CA GLY A 460 32.13 12.06 31.52
C GLY A 460 30.75 12.65 31.15
N ARG A 461 30.66 13.55 30.17
CA ARG A 461 29.41 14.22 29.77
C ARG A 461 29.10 13.90 28.32
N ALA A 462 27.81 13.84 27.99
CA ALA A 462 27.35 13.67 26.61
C ALA A 462 27.97 14.72 25.66
N ARG A 463 28.15 15.97 26.13
CA ARG A 463 28.89 17.02 25.40
C ARG A 463 30.16 17.44 26.15
N THR A 464 31.30 17.44 25.45
CA THR A 464 32.63 17.88 25.95
C THR A 464 33.36 18.69 24.87
N TRP A 465 34.59 19.18 25.12
CA TRP A 465 35.35 19.93 24.11
C TRP A 465 36.88 19.97 24.35
N PHE A 466 37.64 20.28 23.29
CA PHE A 466 39.07 20.64 23.31
C PHE A 466 39.38 21.77 22.30
N ARG A 467 40.65 22.21 22.18
CA ARG A 467 41.10 23.18 21.17
C ARG A 467 42.11 22.53 20.24
N ALA A 468 41.85 22.55 18.93
CA ALA A 468 42.78 22.02 17.93
C ALA A 468 43.88 23.06 17.67
N ASP A 469 45.13 22.71 17.93
CA ASP A 469 46.26 23.65 17.98
C ASP A 469 47.25 23.51 16.82
N ARG A 470 47.11 22.50 15.95
CA ARG A 470 47.97 22.19 14.80
C ARG A 470 47.16 21.60 13.64
N PRO A 471 47.58 21.75 12.36
CA PRO A 471 47.10 20.95 11.24
C PRO A 471 47.34 19.45 11.46
N GLY A 472 46.50 18.61 10.87
CA GLY A 472 46.54 17.16 11.01
C GLY A 472 45.39 16.59 11.86
N GLU A 473 45.49 15.32 12.20
CA GLU A 473 44.37 14.57 12.79
C GLU A 473 44.42 14.49 14.32
N TYR A 474 43.27 14.74 14.94
CA TYR A 474 43.01 14.45 16.34
C TYR A 474 41.95 13.36 16.43
N VAL A 475 42.19 12.29 17.17
CA VAL A 475 41.20 11.22 17.35
C VAL A 475 40.66 11.27 18.78
N ALA A 476 39.35 11.46 18.92
CA ALA A 476 38.64 11.41 20.18
C ALA A 476 37.73 10.18 20.22
N GLN A 477 37.86 9.38 21.27
CA GLN A 477 37.15 8.12 21.45
C GLN A 477 36.07 8.27 22.53
N LEU A 478 34.86 7.75 22.25
CA LEU A 478 33.71 7.67 23.14
C LEU A 478 33.41 6.21 23.45
N VAL A 479 33.16 5.93 24.73
CA VAL A 479 32.51 4.70 25.19
C VAL A 479 31.24 5.10 25.92
N VAL A 480 30.16 4.32 25.74
CA VAL A 480 28.91 4.49 26.50
C VAL A 480 28.56 3.22 27.26
N THR A 481 27.84 3.38 28.36
CA THR A 481 27.41 2.26 29.22
C THR A 481 25.92 2.39 29.49
N ASP A 482 25.18 1.31 29.30
CA ASP A 482 23.73 1.27 29.52
C ASP A 482 23.39 1.17 31.02
N ARG A 483 22.09 1.13 31.35
CA ARG A 483 21.59 1.01 32.72
C ARG A 483 21.84 -0.35 33.38
N TRP A 484 22.18 -1.39 32.61
CA TRP A 484 22.48 -2.74 33.10
C TRP A 484 23.98 -3.00 33.22
N GLY A 485 24.80 -2.07 32.76
CA GLY A 485 26.26 -2.10 32.88
C GLY A 485 26.97 -2.64 31.64
N ASN A 486 26.28 -2.91 30.52
CA ASN A 486 27.00 -3.29 29.30
C ASN A 486 27.68 -2.06 28.71
N VAL A 487 28.91 -2.29 28.24
CA VAL A 487 29.80 -1.24 27.73
C VAL A 487 29.88 -1.37 26.22
N SER A 488 29.72 -0.26 25.52
CA SER A 488 29.86 -0.22 24.07
C SER A 488 31.28 -0.61 23.63
N GLN A 489 31.41 -1.10 22.40
CA GLN A 489 32.68 -0.91 21.71
C GLN A 489 32.96 0.61 21.61
N PRO A 490 34.23 1.04 21.70
CA PRO A 490 34.54 2.44 21.57
C PRO A 490 34.26 2.91 20.14
N ASP A 491 33.59 4.06 20.04
CA ASP A 491 33.47 4.79 18.78
C ASP A 491 34.44 5.97 18.78
N ALA A 492 34.93 6.35 17.61
CA ALA A 492 35.91 7.42 17.47
C ALA A 492 35.42 8.47 16.49
N VAL A 493 35.77 9.72 16.80
CA VAL A 493 35.63 10.85 15.89
C VAL A 493 37.01 11.42 15.61
N THR A 494 37.35 11.47 14.34
CA THR A 494 38.53 12.12 13.80
C THR A 494 38.20 13.57 13.51
N ILE A 495 38.96 14.45 14.12
CA ILE A 495 38.92 15.87 13.85
C ILE A 495 40.12 16.16 12.99
N THR A 496 39.87 16.26 11.69
CA THR A 496 40.87 16.63 10.72
C THR A 496 41.00 18.15 10.78
N VAL A 497 42.20 18.65 10.96
CA VAL A 497 42.48 20.06 10.70
C VAL A 497 43.08 20.08 9.30
N PRO A 498 42.26 20.35 8.27
CA PRO A 498 42.61 20.01 6.92
C PRO A 498 43.65 20.96 6.36
N GLU A 499 44.30 20.47 5.31
CA GLU A 499 44.91 21.36 4.34
C GLU A 499 43.82 22.10 3.56
N ASN A 500 44.20 23.13 2.84
CA ASN A 500 43.30 24.12 2.26
C ASN A 500 42.18 23.58 1.34
N ARG A 501 40.98 24.19 1.35
CA ARG A 501 39.78 23.83 0.57
C ARG A 501 39.42 24.91 -0.47
N PRO A 502 38.99 24.53 -1.69
CA PRO A 502 38.72 25.48 -2.76
C PRO A 502 37.53 26.40 -2.47
N PRO A 503 37.55 27.63 -3.03
CA PRO A 503 36.51 28.63 -2.79
C PRO A 503 35.21 28.36 -3.56
N ARG A 504 34.14 29.11 -3.24
CA ARG A 504 32.85 29.10 -3.95
C ARG A 504 32.60 30.43 -4.64
N ALA A 505 32.53 30.41 -5.97
CA ALA A 505 32.08 31.55 -6.77
C ALA A 505 30.59 31.83 -6.54
N SER A 506 30.24 33.11 -6.46
CA SER A 506 28.85 33.58 -6.43
C SER A 506 28.74 34.88 -7.21
N ILE A 507 27.80 34.90 -8.14
CA ILE A 507 27.39 36.11 -8.84
C ILE A 507 26.17 36.66 -8.09
N GLY A 508 26.22 37.92 -7.67
CA GLY A 508 25.09 38.60 -7.03
C GLY A 508 23.95 38.87 -8.00
N ASP A 509 22.87 39.50 -7.52
CA ASP A 509 21.74 39.84 -8.38
C ASP A 509 22.18 40.73 -9.55
N VAL A 510 21.84 40.30 -10.76
CA VAL A 510 22.09 41.05 -12.00
C VAL A 510 20.74 41.47 -12.56
N ILE A 511 20.66 42.71 -13.05
CA ILE A 511 19.48 43.17 -13.78
C ILE A 511 19.37 42.33 -15.06
N SER A 512 18.33 41.50 -15.15
CA SER A 512 18.15 40.54 -16.24
C SER A 512 17.25 41.04 -17.37
N GLN A 513 16.80 42.30 -17.32
CA GLN A 513 15.87 42.93 -18.28
C GLN A 513 16.44 44.24 -18.79
N VAL A 514 17.41 44.15 -19.70
CA VAL A 514 18.31 45.27 -20.06
C VAL A 514 18.11 45.73 -21.50
N SER A 515 18.39 46.99 -21.81
CA SER A 515 18.32 47.52 -23.18
C SER A 515 19.66 47.42 -23.89
N VAL A 516 19.65 47.39 -25.23
CA VAL A 516 20.89 47.54 -26.01
C VAL A 516 21.49 48.92 -25.71
N GLY A 517 22.77 48.95 -25.38
CA GLY A 517 23.49 50.12 -24.89
C GLY A 517 23.67 50.14 -23.37
N ASP A 518 22.95 49.30 -22.62
CA ASP A 518 23.13 49.21 -21.18
C ASP A 518 24.46 48.55 -20.83
N THR A 519 25.12 49.08 -19.79
CA THR A 519 26.31 48.47 -19.20
C THR A 519 25.91 47.71 -17.95
N ILE A 520 26.15 46.40 -17.95
CA ILE A 520 25.70 45.51 -16.89
C ILE A 520 26.82 45.24 -15.92
N THR A 521 26.60 45.60 -14.66
CA THR A 521 27.54 45.32 -13.58
C THR A 521 27.32 43.91 -13.05
N LEU A 522 28.41 43.16 -12.92
CA LEU A 522 28.47 41.81 -12.42
C LEU A 522 29.14 41.83 -11.04
N TYR A 523 28.45 41.33 -10.02
CA TYR A 523 28.91 41.38 -8.64
C TYR A 523 29.48 40.04 -8.19
N GLY A 524 30.79 39.95 -7.98
CA GLY A 524 31.45 38.74 -7.47
C GLY A 524 31.62 38.72 -5.96
N SER A 525 31.37 39.85 -5.30
CA SER A 525 31.65 40.07 -3.86
C SER A 525 30.97 39.10 -2.90
N ALA A 526 29.95 38.36 -3.34
CA ALA A 526 29.29 37.31 -2.58
C ALA A 526 30.06 35.96 -2.60
N SER A 527 31.13 35.85 -3.40
CA SER A 527 32.01 34.69 -3.43
C SER A 527 32.74 34.54 -2.10
N ARG A 528 32.92 33.30 -1.64
CA ARG A 528 33.51 33.02 -0.33
C ARG A 528 34.43 31.83 -0.37
N ASP A 529 35.51 31.94 0.37
CA ASP A 529 36.37 30.82 0.68
C ASP A 529 35.89 30.12 1.98
N PRO A 530 35.72 28.79 2.00
CA PRO A 530 35.36 28.03 3.20
C PRO A 530 36.35 28.15 4.36
N ASP A 531 37.63 28.41 4.08
CA ASP A 531 38.70 28.56 5.07
C ASP A 531 38.95 30.03 5.44
N GLY A 532 38.32 30.96 4.71
CA GLY A 532 38.40 32.40 4.93
C GLY A 532 39.58 33.06 4.22
N ASP A 533 40.19 32.37 3.26
CA ASP A 533 41.32 32.90 2.50
C ASP A 533 40.90 34.00 1.50
N PRO A 534 41.80 34.94 1.15
CA PRO A 534 41.54 35.99 0.18
C PRO A 534 41.30 35.46 -1.24
N LEU A 535 40.36 36.06 -1.99
CA LEU A 535 39.97 35.60 -3.32
C LEU A 535 40.47 36.47 -4.47
N SER A 536 40.85 35.81 -5.56
CA SER A 536 41.00 36.35 -6.92
C SER A 536 39.84 35.90 -7.81
N TYR A 537 39.52 36.65 -8.87
CA TYR A 537 38.31 36.48 -9.68
C TYR A 537 38.66 36.27 -11.16
N HIS A 538 37.82 35.52 -11.88
CA HIS A 538 37.92 35.33 -13.33
C HIS A 538 36.53 35.25 -13.96
N TRP A 539 36.19 36.28 -14.74
CA TRP A 539 34.92 36.43 -15.43
C TRP A 539 35.02 36.14 -16.93
N GLU A 540 33.99 35.52 -17.49
CA GLU A 540 33.94 35.17 -18.91
C GLU A 540 32.51 35.26 -19.48
N LEU A 541 32.39 35.70 -20.73
CA LEU A 541 31.16 35.58 -21.52
C LEU A 541 31.18 34.25 -22.30
N LEU A 542 30.46 33.25 -21.78
CA LEU A 542 30.32 31.92 -22.38
C LEU A 542 29.45 31.93 -23.64
N TYR A 543 28.39 32.71 -23.64
CA TYR A 543 27.46 32.82 -24.74
C TYR A 543 27.11 34.28 -24.99
N ARG A 544 26.97 34.62 -26.27
CA ARG A 544 26.57 35.94 -26.75
C ARG A 544 25.63 35.74 -27.95
N PRO A 545 24.63 36.61 -28.15
CA PRO A 545 23.77 36.55 -29.32
C PRO A 545 24.56 36.66 -30.62
N ALA A 546 24.05 36.08 -31.71
CA ALA A 546 24.67 36.17 -33.03
C ALA A 546 24.88 37.65 -33.44
N GLY A 547 26.10 38.00 -33.83
CA GLY A 547 26.49 39.37 -34.19
C GLY A 547 27.00 40.24 -33.04
N SER A 548 26.89 39.79 -31.78
CA SER A 548 27.46 40.48 -30.62
C SER A 548 28.99 40.44 -30.60
N ARG A 549 29.60 41.55 -30.17
CA ARG A 549 31.03 41.72 -29.89
C ARG A 549 31.29 42.05 -28.42
N ALA A 550 30.28 41.97 -27.55
CA ALA A 550 30.36 42.27 -26.13
C ALA A 550 31.51 41.54 -25.45
N ALA A 551 32.28 42.22 -24.60
CA ALA A 551 33.38 41.65 -23.84
C ALA A 551 33.32 42.14 -22.38
N ILE A 552 33.81 41.33 -21.45
CA ILE A 552 33.97 41.72 -20.05
C ILE A 552 35.06 42.80 -19.96
N SER A 553 34.75 43.93 -19.32
CA SER A 553 35.64 45.09 -19.20
C SER A 553 36.93 44.79 -18.44
N ASP A 554 36.82 44.13 -17.28
CA ASP A 554 37.95 43.63 -16.49
C ASP A 554 37.62 42.23 -15.95
N PRO A 555 38.14 41.15 -16.58
CA PRO A 555 37.89 39.79 -16.15
C PRO A 555 38.38 39.45 -14.74
N ALA A 556 39.27 40.24 -14.13
CA ALA A 556 39.90 39.91 -12.84
C ALA A 556 39.31 40.69 -11.65
N ALA A 557 38.48 41.70 -11.90
CA ALA A 557 37.89 42.52 -10.85
C ALA A 557 36.85 41.76 -10.02
N VAL A 558 36.74 42.12 -8.73
CA VAL A 558 35.69 41.59 -7.82
C VAL A 558 34.31 41.86 -8.40
N ASN A 559 34.09 43.08 -8.89
CA ASN A 559 32.92 43.47 -9.64
C ASN A 559 33.37 44.00 -11.00
N THR A 560 32.75 43.55 -12.08
CA THR A 560 33.11 43.93 -13.45
C THR A 560 31.87 44.33 -14.22
N SER A 561 32.01 44.62 -15.51
CA SER A 561 30.86 44.91 -16.36
C SER A 561 31.07 44.46 -17.80
N PHE A 562 30.00 44.45 -18.58
CA PHE A 562 30.06 44.42 -20.05
C PHE A 562 28.95 45.26 -20.66
N LEU A 563 29.15 45.70 -21.90
CA LEU A 563 28.15 46.40 -22.68
C LEU A 563 27.25 45.39 -23.40
N VAL A 564 25.94 45.57 -23.27
CA VAL A 564 24.94 44.84 -24.07
C VAL A 564 24.87 45.51 -25.44
N ASP A 565 25.41 44.89 -26.47
CA ASP A 565 25.54 45.50 -27.80
C ASP A 565 24.53 44.97 -28.83
N VAL A 566 23.95 43.80 -28.58
CA VAL A 566 22.93 43.15 -29.42
C VAL A 566 21.79 42.59 -28.55
N ASN A 567 20.57 42.56 -29.09
CA ASN A 567 19.42 41.91 -28.45
C ASN A 567 19.63 40.39 -28.32
N GLY A 568 19.23 39.82 -27.19
CA GLY A 568 19.26 38.38 -26.91
C GLY A 568 19.73 38.04 -25.50
N CYS A 569 20.20 36.81 -25.30
CA CYS A 569 20.75 36.32 -24.04
C CYS A 569 22.28 36.35 -24.03
N TYR A 570 22.87 36.83 -22.94
CA TYR A 570 24.29 36.71 -22.63
C TYR A 570 24.45 35.76 -21.44
N THR A 571 25.33 34.76 -21.57
CA THR A 571 25.67 33.87 -20.46
C THR A 571 27.03 34.24 -19.92
N VAL A 572 27.08 34.64 -18.66
CA VAL A 572 28.30 35.06 -17.96
C VAL A 572 28.68 34.00 -16.94
N ARG A 573 29.97 33.70 -16.86
CA ARG A 573 30.58 32.79 -15.90
C ARG A 573 31.54 33.53 -14.97
N LEU A 574 31.53 33.16 -13.69
CA LEU A 574 32.55 33.53 -12.69
C LEU A 574 33.20 32.27 -12.11
N THR A 575 34.53 32.28 -12.03
CA THR A 575 35.33 31.40 -11.18
C THR A 575 36.20 32.23 -10.23
N VAL A 576 36.42 31.76 -9.00
CA VAL A 576 37.29 32.42 -8.01
C VAL A 576 38.39 31.48 -7.52
N SER A 577 39.52 32.02 -7.05
CA SER A 577 40.64 31.25 -6.51
C SER A 577 41.20 31.90 -5.24
N ASP A 578 41.57 31.10 -4.26
CA ASP A 578 42.15 31.50 -2.96
C ASP A 578 43.70 31.53 -2.97
N GLY A 579 44.31 31.35 -4.16
CA GLY A 579 45.77 31.24 -4.33
C GLY A 579 46.33 29.83 -4.13
N LYS A 580 45.50 28.86 -3.73
CA LYS A 580 45.87 27.45 -3.55
C LYS A 580 44.99 26.50 -4.37
N ALA A 581 43.73 26.87 -4.64
CA ALA A 581 42.76 26.13 -5.46
C ALA A 581 41.73 27.08 -6.14
N THR A 582 40.95 26.56 -7.09
CA THR A 582 39.97 27.31 -7.89
C THR A 582 38.55 26.75 -7.74
N SER A 583 37.53 27.60 -7.79
CA SER A 583 36.12 27.23 -7.58
C SER A 583 35.48 26.53 -8.78
N SER A 584 34.37 25.82 -8.52
CA SER A 584 33.38 25.55 -9.57
C SER A 584 32.78 26.87 -10.10
N PRO A 585 32.35 26.94 -11.36
CA PRO A 585 31.85 28.16 -11.95
C PRO A 585 30.42 28.50 -11.49
N ALA A 586 30.17 29.79 -11.25
CA ALA A 586 28.83 30.36 -11.15
C ALA A 586 28.43 30.95 -12.50
N VAL A 587 27.15 30.83 -12.89
CA VAL A 587 26.63 31.28 -14.19
C VAL A 587 25.40 32.17 -13.99
N VAL A 588 25.30 33.25 -14.75
CA VAL A 588 24.12 34.12 -14.82
C VAL A 588 23.73 34.40 -16.28
N TYR A 589 22.43 34.57 -16.51
CA TYR A 589 21.88 34.96 -17.80
C TYR A 589 21.44 36.42 -17.74
N VAL A 590 21.88 37.21 -18.71
CA VAL A 590 21.49 38.62 -18.87
C VAL A 590 20.68 38.71 -20.16
N ASN A 591 19.40 39.03 -20.05
CA ASN A 591 18.48 39.05 -21.18
C ASN A 591 18.08 40.48 -21.53
N THR A 592 18.00 40.78 -22.82
CA THR A 592 17.49 42.08 -23.24
C THR A 592 15.97 42.17 -23.12
N SER A 593 15.46 43.29 -22.59
CA SER A 593 14.02 43.59 -22.40
C SER A 593 13.32 44.13 -23.66
N SER A 594 14.03 44.22 -24.79
CA SER A 594 13.46 44.66 -26.06
C SER A 594 12.20 43.85 -26.42
N PRO A 595 11.18 44.51 -27.02
CA PRO A 595 10.07 43.81 -27.64
C PRO A 595 10.65 42.79 -28.62
N ALA A 596 10.32 41.52 -28.42
CA ALA A 596 10.75 40.48 -29.33
C ALA A 596 10.31 40.85 -30.76
N ALA A 597 11.11 40.51 -31.78
CA ALA A 597 10.76 40.82 -33.17
C ALA A 597 9.43 40.12 -33.53
N GLY A 598 8.34 40.88 -33.57
CA GLY A 598 6.98 40.35 -33.74
C GLY A 598 6.47 39.50 -32.57
N GLY A 599 6.98 39.69 -31.35
CA GLY A 599 6.57 38.93 -30.16
C GLY A 599 7.13 37.51 -30.08
N ARG A 600 8.21 37.19 -30.80
CA ARG A 600 8.75 35.81 -30.90
C ARG A 600 10.19 35.71 -30.40
N ARG A 601 10.47 34.70 -29.56
CA ARG A 601 11.80 34.35 -29.04
C ARG A 601 12.21 32.96 -29.48
N ARG A 602 13.47 32.75 -29.87
CA ARG A 602 13.94 31.47 -30.44
C ARG A 602 14.93 30.74 -29.55
N VAL A 603 14.69 29.44 -29.35
CA VAL A 603 15.57 28.54 -28.60
C VAL A 603 16.04 27.43 -29.55
N PRO A 604 17.37 27.16 -29.68
CA PRO A 604 18.46 27.74 -28.91
C PRO A 604 19.09 29.02 -29.52
N GLU A 605 18.61 29.47 -30.69
CA GLU A 605 19.30 30.50 -31.52
C GLU A 605 19.51 31.85 -30.81
N GLU A 606 18.51 32.36 -30.10
CA GLU A 606 18.58 33.64 -29.37
C GLU A 606 18.81 33.42 -27.87
N TYR A 607 18.30 32.29 -27.36
CA TYR A 607 18.31 31.91 -25.96
C TYR A 607 18.82 30.47 -25.81
N PRO A 608 19.88 30.21 -25.04
CA PRO A 608 20.49 28.89 -24.97
C PRO A 608 19.63 27.83 -24.26
N THR A 609 18.66 28.24 -23.44
CA THR A 609 17.75 27.35 -22.69
C THR A 609 16.30 27.84 -22.81
N ILE A 610 15.35 26.93 -22.65
CA ILE A 610 13.92 27.27 -22.69
C ILE A 610 13.57 28.22 -21.53
N GLN A 611 14.08 27.94 -20.32
CA GLN A 611 13.80 28.81 -19.17
C GLN A 611 14.34 30.24 -19.37
N SER A 612 15.53 30.41 -19.96
CA SER A 612 16.08 31.75 -20.21
C SER A 612 15.21 32.58 -21.17
N ALA A 613 14.54 31.93 -22.14
CA ALA A 613 13.58 32.58 -23.02
C ALA A 613 12.28 32.95 -22.27
N ILE A 614 11.78 32.08 -21.39
CA ILE A 614 10.62 32.36 -20.51
C ILE A 614 10.92 33.54 -19.58
N ASP A 615 12.10 33.57 -18.97
CA ASP A 615 12.52 34.63 -18.06
C ASP A 615 12.59 35.98 -18.78
N ALA A 616 13.06 35.98 -20.03
CA ALA A 616 13.12 37.16 -20.89
C ALA A 616 11.76 37.62 -21.44
N ALA A 617 10.80 36.70 -21.55
CA ALA A 617 9.53 36.94 -22.22
C ALA A 617 8.62 37.93 -21.48
N GLN A 618 7.89 38.72 -22.28
CA GLN A 618 6.77 39.53 -21.84
C GLN A 618 5.46 38.72 -21.95
N PRO A 619 4.43 39.06 -21.14
CA PRO A 619 3.12 38.46 -21.28
C PRO A 619 2.57 38.57 -22.72
N GLY A 620 2.25 37.43 -23.35
CA GLY A 620 1.78 37.31 -24.73
C GLY A 620 2.85 36.88 -25.74
N ASP A 621 4.14 36.82 -25.35
CA ASP A 621 5.21 36.39 -26.25
C ASP A 621 5.08 34.90 -26.63
N ASP A 622 5.47 34.59 -27.87
CA ASP A 622 5.69 33.24 -28.39
C ASP A 622 7.17 32.84 -28.18
N ILE A 623 7.41 31.67 -27.59
CA ILE A 623 8.72 31.07 -27.44
C ILE A 623 8.78 29.86 -28.37
N ILE A 624 9.54 29.99 -29.45
CA ILE A 624 9.71 28.98 -30.50
C ILE A 624 10.93 28.13 -30.17
N VAL A 625 10.70 26.86 -29.86
CA VAL A 625 11.76 25.89 -29.53
C VAL A 625 11.93 24.92 -30.69
N THR A 626 13.12 24.90 -31.30
CA THR A 626 13.43 23.95 -32.39
C THR A 626 13.77 22.56 -31.86
N GLY A 627 13.77 21.55 -32.72
CA GLY A 627 14.03 20.16 -32.33
C GLY A 627 15.36 19.99 -31.57
N GLY A 628 15.32 19.27 -30.45
CA GLY A 628 16.45 19.10 -29.54
C GLY A 628 16.04 18.37 -28.26
N HIS A 629 17.03 18.01 -27.43
CA HIS A 629 16.81 17.38 -26.12
C HIS A 629 17.18 18.36 -25.01
N TYR A 630 16.18 18.94 -24.37
CA TYR A 630 16.30 19.98 -23.36
C TYR A 630 16.10 19.38 -21.98
N ARG A 631 17.21 19.16 -21.26
CA ARG A 631 17.17 18.63 -19.89
C ARG A 631 16.96 19.77 -18.89
N GLU A 632 15.72 20.17 -18.71
CA GLU A 632 15.32 21.34 -17.94
C GLU A 632 14.08 21.06 -17.07
N LEU A 633 13.94 21.80 -15.97
CA LEU A 633 12.71 21.88 -15.18
C LEU A 633 12.13 23.28 -15.41
N LEU A 634 10.98 23.35 -16.05
CA LEU A 634 10.41 24.63 -16.48
C LEU A 634 9.38 25.15 -15.49
N ILE A 635 9.51 26.43 -15.13
CA ILE A 635 8.52 27.19 -14.39
C ILE A 635 7.94 28.26 -15.32
N ILE A 636 6.64 28.16 -15.58
CA ILE A 636 5.88 29.12 -16.35
C ILE A 636 5.03 29.92 -15.36
N ASP A 637 5.51 31.13 -15.05
CA ASP A 637 4.96 32.06 -14.09
C ASP A 637 4.39 33.33 -14.72
N LYS A 638 4.39 33.39 -16.06
CA LYS A 638 3.82 34.46 -16.88
C LYS A 638 3.08 33.90 -18.11
N SER A 639 2.25 34.75 -18.72
CA SER A 639 1.45 34.39 -19.91
C SER A 639 2.36 34.28 -21.14
N VAL A 640 2.76 33.08 -21.56
CA VAL A 640 3.57 32.88 -22.78
C VAL A 640 3.09 31.66 -23.55
N ASN A 641 3.29 31.65 -24.86
CA ASN A 641 3.04 30.48 -25.70
C ASN A 641 4.36 29.75 -25.95
N LEU A 642 4.48 28.53 -25.43
CA LEU A 642 5.62 27.66 -25.70
C LEU A 642 5.28 26.78 -26.91
N ILE A 643 6.02 26.93 -28.01
CA ILE A 643 5.73 26.30 -29.31
C ILE A 643 6.95 25.50 -29.78
N GLY A 644 6.82 24.17 -29.77
CA GLY A 644 7.80 23.24 -30.28
C GLY A 644 7.72 23.07 -31.79
N ARG A 645 8.87 23.09 -32.46
CA ARG A 645 9.03 22.78 -33.88
C ARG A 645 9.93 21.56 -33.98
N ASP A 646 9.48 20.53 -34.70
CA ASP A 646 10.18 19.24 -34.84
C ASP A 646 10.33 18.45 -33.52
N TRP A 647 9.28 18.46 -32.70
CA TRP A 647 9.15 17.65 -31.47
C TRP A 647 10.32 17.76 -30.49
N PRO A 648 10.69 18.96 -30.02
CA PRO A 648 11.66 19.10 -28.93
C PRO A 648 11.23 18.30 -27.69
N VAL A 649 12.21 17.64 -27.07
CA VAL A 649 12.03 16.87 -25.84
C VAL A 649 12.37 17.75 -24.64
N ILE A 650 11.42 17.94 -23.73
CA ILE A 650 11.67 18.51 -22.40
C ILE A 650 11.77 17.34 -21.42
N ASP A 651 12.96 17.14 -20.86
CA ASP A 651 13.27 16.06 -19.92
C ASP A 651 13.60 16.61 -18.53
N GLY A 652 12.72 16.37 -17.56
CA GLY A 652 12.90 16.74 -16.16
C GLY A 652 14.03 15.97 -15.46
N GLY A 653 14.57 14.93 -16.10
CA GLY A 653 15.78 14.23 -15.71
C GLY A 653 15.67 13.42 -14.42
N SER A 654 14.48 13.25 -13.86
CA SER A 654 14.26 12.66 -12.54
C SER A 654 13.51 11.32 -12.63
N GLN A 655 14.21 10.22 -12.34
CA GLN A 655 13.57 8.94 -12.00
C GLN A 655 13.32 8.79 -10.49
N LYS A 656 13.57 9.85 -9.68
CA LYS A 656 13.41 9.90 -8.21
C LYS A 656 13.08 11.33 -7.73
N GLY A 657 12.16 11.47 -6.77
CA GLY A 657 11.87 12.72 -6.05
C GLY A 657 10.60 13.48 -6.48
N ASP A 658 10.28 14.58 -5.79
CA ASP A 658 9.10 15.45 -6.00
C ASP A 658 9.41 16.59 -7.00
N LYS A 659 9.54 16.28 -8.28
CA LYS A 659 9.90 17.28 -9.32
C LYS A 659 9.01 17.15 -10.55
N ASN A 660 8.41 18.28 -10.96
CA ASN A 660 7.63 18.39 -12.19
C ASN A 660 8.53 18.81 -13.35
N THR A 661 8.34 18.24 -14.54
CA THR A 661 9.09 18.66 -15.73
C THR A 661 8.68 20.05 -16.20
N VAL A 662 7.38 20.32 -16.30
CA VAL A 662 6.82 21.64 -16.61
C VAL A 662 5.79 22.02 -15.56
N ALA A 663 5.84 23.25 -15.04
CA ALA A 663 4.90 23.74 -14.04
C ALA A 663 4.29 25.10 -14.43
N PHE A 664 2.96 25.16 -14.52
CA PHE A 664 2.18 26.40 -14.59
C PHE A 664 1.67 26.76 -13.20
N LEU A 665 2.11 27.89 -12.65
CA LEU A 665 1.86 28.23 -11.25
C LEU A 665 1.15 29.58 -11.12
N TYR A 666 -0.09 29.54 -10.61
CA TYR A 666 -0.86 30.69 -10.11
C TYR A 666 -1.11 31.82 -11.13
N LEU A 667 -1.29 31.45 -12.41
CA LEU A 667 -1.52 32.40 -13.48
C LEU A 667 -2.98 32.83 -13.65
N GLY A 668 -3.91 32.10 -13.04
CA GLY A 668 -5.34 32.25 -13.29
C GLY A 668 -5.68 32.03 -14.77
N ASP A 669 -6.57 32.86 -15.33
CA ASP A 669 -7.03 32.74 -16.71
C ASP A 669 -6.08 33.31 -17.77
N ARG A 670 -4.89 33.75 -17.37
CA ARG A 670 -3.91 34.39 -18.23
C ARG A 670 -2.85 33.41 -18.75
N ALA A 671 -2.83 32.16 -18.31
CA ALA A 671 -1.83 31.21 -18.77
C ALA A 671 -1.92 31.02 -20.30
N GLY A 672 -0.76 30.95 -20.95
CA GLY A 672 -0.68 30.78 -22.40
C GLY A 672 -0.78 29.32 -22.84
N ARG A 673 -0.18 29.02 -23.99
CA ARG A 673 -0.24 27.69 -24.63
C ARG A 673 1.04 26.89 -24.48
N LEU A 674 0.93 25.56 -24.41
CA LEU A 674 2.04 24.62 -24.58
C LEU A 674 1.73 23.66 -25.73
N GLU A 675 2.54 23.70 -26.79
CA GLU A 675 2.27 22.99 -28.04
C GLU A 675 3.50 22.35 -28.67
N GLY A 676 3.38 21.11 -29.16
CA GLY A 676 4.37 20.49 -30.04
C GLY A 676 5.60 19.88 -29.36
N PHE A 677 5.50 19.50 -28.09
CA PHE A 677 6.61 18.93 -27.31
C PHE A 677 6.47 17.43 -27.04
N VAL A 678 7.61 16.76 -26.82
CA VAL A 678 7.67 15.51 -26.04
C VAL A 678 8.04 15.88 -24.60
N ILE A 679 7.27 15.43 -23.60
CA ILE A 679 7.48 15.79 -22.20
C ILE A 679 7.68 14.53 -21.37
N THR A 680 8.83 14.44 -20.69
CA THR A 680 9.25 13.26 -19.93
C THR A 680 10.07 13.63 -18.68
N GLY A 681 10.44 12.63 -17.87
CA GLY A 681 11.38 12.80 -16.76
C GLY A 681 10.79 13.39 -15.47
N GLY A 682 9.46 13.40 -15.33
CA GLY A 682 8.77 13.76 -14.08
C GLY A 682 9.06 12.75 -12.97
N GLY A 683 9.36 13.26 -11.76
CA GLY A 683 9.86 12.46 -10.64
C GLY A 683 8.86 11.44 -10.07
N THR A 684 9.26 10.62 -9.10
CA THR A 684 8.40 9.56 -8.52
C THR A 684 7.55 9.99 -7.32
N GLY A 685 7.68 11.24 -6.89
CA GLY A 685 6.94 11.77 -5.73
C GLY A 685 5.53 12.29 -6.08
N ASN A 686 4.85 12.86 -5.08
CA ASN A 686 3.55 13.51 -5.21
C ASN A 686 3.54 14.69 -6.21
N LEU A 687 4.69 15.30 -6.47
CA LEU A 687 4.90 16.35 -7.49
C LEU A 687 5.66 15.81 -8.71
N GLY A 688 5.44 14.55 -9.05
CA GLY A 688 6.10 13.83 -10.15
C GLY A 688 5.48 14.00 -11.54
N HIS A 689 4.96 15.18 -11.88
CA HIS A 689 4.21 15.36 -13.12
C HIS A 689 5.11 15.69 -14.32
N GLY A 690 4.75 15.21 -15.51
CA GLY A 690 5.28 15.77 -16.75
C GLY A 690 4.84 17.24 -16.89
N ILE A 691 3.55 17.50 -16.75
CA ILE A 691 2.97 18.84 -16.68
C ILE A 691 2.16 18.98 -15.40
N ASN A 692 2.48 19.98 -14.58
CA ASN A 692 1.70 20.35 -13.40
C ASN A 692 1.04 21.71 -13.60
N ILE A 693 -0.26 21.79 -13.36
CA ILE A 693 -1.07 23.00 -13.49
C ILE A 693 -1.67 23.30 -12.13
N TRP A 694 -1.36 24.47 -11.60
CA TRP A 694 -1.86 24.94 -10.32
C TRP A 694 -2.53 26.30 -10.43
N ASP A 695 -3.83 26.37 -10.13
CA ASP A 695 -4.63 27.62 -10.15
C ASP A 695 -4.37 28.46 -11.41
N SER A 696 -4.30 27.78 -12.56
CA SER A 696 -3.95 28.33 -13.87
C SER A 696 -4.81 27.71 -14.97
N ALA A 697 -5.01 28.42 -16.07
CA ALA A 697 -5.82 27.98 -17.21
C ALA A 697 -5.06 27.91 -18.54
N PRO A 698 -3.98 27.12 -18.66
CA PRO A 698 -3.26 27.01 -19.93
C PRO A 698 -4.07 26.24 -20.97
N GLU A 699 -3.69 26.43 -22.24
CA GLU A 699 -4.03 25.51 -23.32
C GLU A 699 -2.87 24.52 -23.53
N ILE A 700 -3.10 23.25 -23.27
CA ILE A 700 -2.13 22.17 -23.51
C ILE A 700 -2.59 21.40 -24.74
N VAL A 701 -1.85 21.52 -25.84
CA VAL A 701 -2.30 21.01 -27.15
C VAL A 701 -1.23 20.33 -27.98
N ASN A 702 -1.56 19.25 -28.68
CA ASN A 702 -0.65 18.58 -29.64
C ASN A 702 0.71 18.17 -29.05
N ASN A 703 0.76 17.72 -27.80
CA ASN A 703 1.97 17.22 -27.14
C ASN A 703 1.99 15.68 -27.04
N ARG A 704 3.18 15.12 -26.82
CA ARG A 704 3.40 13.71 -26.44
C ARG A 704 3.93 13.65 -25.01
N ILE A 705 3.18 13.06 -24.08
CA ILE A 705 3.52 13.08 -22.66
C ILE A 705 3.73 11.65 -22.19
N THR A 706 4.97 11.30 -21.84
CA THR A 706 5.39 9.91 -21.64
C THR A 706 6.50 9.73 -20.62
N GLY A 707 6.55 8.56 -19.97
CA GLY A 707 7.62 8.21 -19.05
C GLY A 707 7.60 9.02 -17.75
N ASN A 708 6.44 9.57 -17.37
CA ASN A 708 6.28 10.32 -16.13
C ASN A 708 5.53 9.49 -15.10
N PHE A 709 5.68 9.86 -13.84
CA PHE A 709 4.85 9.29 -12.81
C PHE A 709 3.39 9.71 -13.01
N HIS A 710 3.13 11.02 -13.12
CA HIS A 710 1.85 11.53 -13.62
C HIS A 710 2.10 12.27 -14.95
N GLY A 711 1.28 12.04 -15.98
CA GLY A 711 1.40 12.77 -17.25
C GLY A 711 1.07 14.25 -17.06
N ILE A 712 -0.22 14.54 -16.85
CA ILE A 712 -0.73 15.89 -16.55
C ILE A 712 -1.43 15.90 -15.19
N GLY A 713 -1.06 16.81 -14.29
CA GLY A 713 -1.78 17.10 -13.05
C GLY A 713 -2.45 18.47 -13.12
N ILE A 714 -3.74 18.54 -12.79
CA ILE A 714 -4.54 19.78 -12.77
C ILE A 714 -5.13 19.97 -11.39
N HIS A 715 -4.80 21.09 -10.76
CA HIS A 715 -5.16 21.40 -9.39
C HIS A 715 -5.54 22.87 -9.24
N GLY A 716 -6.58 23.14 -8.46
CA GLY A 716 -6.94 24.52 -8.15
C GLY A 716 -8.43 24.80 -8.24
N SER A 717 -8.78 26.00 -7.79
CA SER A 717 -10.17 26.43 -7.68
C SER A 717 -10.92 26.44 -9.02
N PRO A 718 -12.25 26.24 -9.01
CA PRO A 718 -13.06 26.21 -10.23
C PRO A 718 -12.94 27.46 -11.09
N GLY A 719 -12.88 28.64 -10.46
CA GLY A 719 -12.79 29.93 -11.15
C GLY A 719 -11.47 30.15 -11.91
N LEU A 720 -10.40 29.48 -11.48
CA LEU A 720 -9.06 29.63 -12.07
C LEU A 720 -8.71 28.51 -13.03
N THR A 721 -9.26 27.31 -12.82
CA THR A 721 -8.98 26.14 -13.67
C THR A 721 -10.03 25.91 -14.75
N GLY A 722 -11.21 26.54 -14.65
CA GLY A 722 -12.34 26.28 -15.57
C GLY A 722 -12.12 26.66 -17.03
N LYS A 723 -11.08 27.45 -17.34
CA LYS A 723 -10.67 27.78 -18.71
C LYS A 723 -9.51 26.92 -19.21
N THR A 724 -8.95 26.03 -18.38
CA THR A 724 -7.88 25.11 -18.78
C THR A 724 -8.41 24.20 -19.89
N ARG A 725 -7.68 24.11 -21.00
CA ARG A 725 -8.00 23.25 -22.13
C ARG A 725 -6.87 22.25 -22.34
N VAL A 726 -7.19 20.97 -22.33
CA VAL A 726 -6.23 19.90 -22.63
C VAL A 726 -6.77 19.12 -23.81
N HIS A 727 -6.16 19.26 -24.99
CA HIS A 727 -6.69 18.64 -26.22
C HIS A 727 -5.67 18.26 -27.29
N GLY A 728 -5.98 17.29 -28.15
CA GLY A 728 -5.08 16.87 -29.23
C GLY A 728 -3.75 16.24 -28.76
N ASN A 729 -3.62 15.91 -27.47
CA ASN A 729 -2.39 15.34 -26.92
C ASN A 729 -2.41 13.81 -26.98
N ARG A 730 -1.23 13.20 -27.03
CA ARG A 730 -1.01 11.76 -26.84
C ARG A 730 -0.34 11.53 -25.48
N ILE A 731 -1.02 10.84 -24.55
CA ILE A 731 -0.54 10.62 -23.17
C ILE A 731 -0.43 9.13 -22.89
N TYR A 732 0.80 8.63 -22.74
CA TYR A 732 1.06 7.19 -22.64
C TYR A 732 2.31 6.82 -21.85
N ASP A 733 2.43 5.56 -21.42
CA ASP A 733 3.53 5.05 -20.57
C ASP A 733 3.81 5.96 -19.36
N ASN A 734 2.74 6.48 -18.75
CA ASN A 734 2.80 7.12 -17.44
C ASN A 734 2.16 6.19 -16.41
N LYS A 735 2.38 6.43 -15.11
CA LYS A 735 1.61 5.70 -14.09
C LYS A 735 0.14 6.16 -14.11
N VAL A 736 -0.06 7.47 -14.19
CA VAL A 736 -1.37 8.14 -14.36
C VAL A 736 -1.29 9.02 -15.60
N GLY A 737 -2.27 8.96 -16.50
CA GLY A 737 -2.31 9.81 -17.70
C GLY A 737 -2.63 11.27 -17.37
N ILE A 738 -3.91 11.58 -17.17
CA ILE A 738 -4.40 12.93 -16.80
C ILE A 738 -5.09 12.85 -15.43
N GLY A 739 -4.66 13.66 -14.47
CA GLY A 739 -5.23 13.74 -13.13
C GLY A 739 -5.87 15.10 -12.83
N ASN A 740 -7.17 15.11 -12.56
CA ASN A 740 -7.92 16.27 -12.08
C ASN A 740 -8.14 16.18 -10.57
N GLY A 741 -7.72 17.19 -9.81
CA GLY A 741 -7.83 17.20 -8.35
C GLY A 741 -8.07 18.60 -7.77
N LYS A 742 -8.35 18.66 -6.47
CA LYS A 742 -8.52 19.91 -5.70
C LYS A 742 -9.47 20.91 -6.39
N ASP A 743 -10.74 20.53 -6.53
CA ASP A 743 -11.82 21.39 -7.06
C ASP A 743 -11.68 21.82 -8.54
N SER A 744 -10.75 21.22 -9.30
CA SER A 744 -10.50 21.63 -10.70
C SER A 744 -11.68 21.39 -11.64
N THR A 745 -11.88 22.26 -12.63
CA THR A 745 -12.98 22.19 -13.62
C THR A 745 -12.51 22.31 -15.08
N ALA A 746 -11.35 21.74 -15.41
CA ALA A 746 -10.76 21.79 -16.75
C ALA A 746 -11.64 21.10 -17.82
N HIS A 747 -11.48 21.54 -19.08
CA HIS A 747 -12.03 20.87 -20.25
C HIS A 747 -10.95 19.99 -20.89
N VAL A 748 -11.11 18.67 -20.80
CA VAL A 748 -10.19 17.66 -21.32
C VAL A 748 -10.86 16.99 -22.51
N TYR A 749 -10.40 17.27 -23.74
CA TYR A 749 -11.10 16.80 -24.93
C TYR A 749 -10.21 16.40 -26.10
N GLY A 750 -10.65 15.47 -26.95
CA GLY A 750 -9.91 15.13 -28.17
C GLY A 750 -8.48 14.62 -27.94
N ASN A 751 -8.17 14.07 -26.76
CA ASN A 751 -6.87 13.47 -26.47
C ASN A 751 -6.88 11.96 -26.76
N GLU A 752 -5.71 11.40 -27.05
CA GLU A 752 -5.46 9.97 -27.05
C GLU A 752 -4.70 9.60 -25.76
N VAL A 753 -5.32 8.83 -24.87
CA VAL A 753 -4.79 8.49 -23.55
C VAL A 753 -4.69 6.98 -23.39
N PHE A 754 -3.48 6.45 -23.45
CA PHE A 754 -3.30 5.01 -23.58
C PHE A 754 -2.10 4.40 -22.89
N ASP A 755 -2.14 3.10 -22.61
CA ASP A 755 -1.04 2.33 -21.98
C ASP A 755 -0.48 2.99 -20.71
N ASN A 756 -1.32 3.69 -19.94
CA ASN A 756 -0.95 4.20 -18.63
C ASN A 756 -1.23 3.12 -17.57
N ARG A 757 -0.29 2.95 -16.63
CA ARG A 757 -0.24 1.76 -15.76
C ARG A 757 -1.43 1.63 -14.80
N ILE A 758 -2.09 2.73 -14.46
CA ILE A 758 -3.19 2.75 -13.49
C ILE A 758 -4.47 3.32 -14.09
N VAL A 759 -4.45 4.57 -14.53
CA VAL A 759 -5.65 5.25 -15.04
C VAL A 759 -5.27 6.13 -16.22
N GLY A 760 -6.14 6.14 -17.25
CA GLY A 760 -6.06 7.10 -18.34
C GLY A 760 -6.42 8.50 -17.86
N ILE A 761 -7.70 8.75 -17.56
CA ILE A 761 -8.20 10.04 -17.07
C ILE A 761 -8.85 9.88 -15.69
N GLY A 762 -8.26 10.50 -14.68
CA GLY A 762 -8.66 10.38 -13.28
C GLY A 762 -9.19 11.68 -12.66
N CYS A 763 -10.21 11.58 -11.81
CA CYS A 763 -10.80 12.70 -11.05
C CYS A 763 -10.88 12.38 -9.56
N ARG A 764 -10.49 13.33 -8.70
CA ARG A 764 -10.60 13.21 -7.23
C ARG A 764 -10.90 14.56 -6.55
N GLY A 765 -11.11 14.56 -5.23
CA GLY A 765 -11.52 15.76 -4.50
C GLY A 765 -12.93 16.17 -4.88
N LYS A 766 -13.15 17.48 -5.00
CA LYS A 766 -14.37 18.10 -5.55
C LYS A 766 -14.23 18.47 -7.03
N ALA A 767 -13.27 17.85 -7.74
CA ALA A 767 -13.06 18.16 -9.15
C ALA A 767 -14.31 17.84 -9.98
N ALA A 768 -14.64 18.72 -10.93
CA ALA A 768 -15.77 18.56 -11.84
C ALA A 768 -15.34 18.93 -13.28
N PRO A 769 -14.37 18.19 -13.87
CA PRO A 769 -13.93 18.45 -15.23
C PRO A 769 -14.99 18.02 -16.26
N TRP A 770 -14.94 18.63 -17.43
CA TRP A 770 -15.63 18.15 -18.62
C TRP A 770 -14.65 17.30 -19.43
N ILE A 771 -14.93 16.00 -19.53
CA ILE A 771 -14.11 15.02 -20.24
C ILE A 771 -14.86 14.64 -21.52
N ASP A 772 -14.44 15.16 -22.66
CA ASP A 772 -15.24 15.22 -23.89
C ASP A 772 -14.51 14.63 -25.10
N ARG A 773 -15.10 13.67 -25.83
CA ARG A 773 -14.52 13.16 -27.11
C ARG A 773 -13.05 12.70 -27.03
N ASN A 774 -12.62 12.06 -25.94
CA ASN A 774 -11.28 11.46 -25.84
C ASN A 774 -11.28 9.99 -26.29
N LEU A 775 -10.13 9.52 -26.78
CA LEU A 775 -9.84 8.12 -27.03
C LEU A 775 -9.02 7.57 -25.85
N VAL A 776 -9.57 6.62 -25.10
CA VAL A 776 -8.97 6.13 -23.85
C VAL A 776 -8.85 4.61 -23.86
N HIS A 777 -7.64 4.07 -24.01
CA HIS A 777 -7.44 2.63 -24.25
C HIS A 777 -6.17 2.02 -23.68
N GLY A 778 -6.11 0.70 -23.51
CA GLY A 778 -4.91 0.01 -23.00
C GLY A 778 -4.51 0.34 -21.55
N ASN A 779 -5.33 1.11 -20.82
CA ASN A 779 -5.06 1.46 -19.44
C ASN A 779 -5.64 0.39 -18.50
N ARG A 780 -5.20 0.36 -17.23
CA ARG A 780 -5.89 -0.46 -16.23
C ARG A 780 -7.30 0.07 -15.93
N ILE A 781 -7.46 1.38 -15.86
CA ILE A 781 -8.78 2.04 -15.79
C ILE A 781 -8.81 3.09 -16.89
N GLY A 782 -9.84 3.09 -17.73
CA GLY A 782 -9.99 4.12 -18.76
C GLY A 782 -10.25 5.49 -18.11
N ILE A 783 -11.46 5.71 -17.62
CA ILE A 783 -11.87 6.95 -16.95
C ILE A 783 -12.33 6.64 -15.53
N GLY A 784 -11.81 7.35 -14.53
CA GLY A 784 -12.11 7.11 -13.13
C GLY A 784 -12.45 8.36 -12.32
N ALA A 785 -13.43 8.26 -11.41
CA ALA A 785 -13.80 9.35 -10.50
C ALA A 785 -13.96 8.87 -9.05
N ARG A 786 -13.52 9.66 -8.06
CA ARG A 786 -13.50 9.29 -6.64
C ARG A 786 -13.76 10.45 -5.70
N GLU A 787 -13.82 10.16 -4.41
CA GLU A 787 -14.11 11.12 -3.33
C GLU A 787 -15.46 11.82 -3.45
N VAL A 788 -15.50 13.08 -3.84
CA VAL A 788 -16.75 13.82 -4.11
C VAL A 788 -16.67 14.49 -5.49
N ALA A 789 -15.86 13.91 -6.39
CA ALA A 789 -15.65 14.41 -7.73
C ALA A 789 -16.90 14.14 -8.58
N ALA A 790 -17.23 15.10 -9.43
CA ALA A 790 -18.43 15.10 -10.23
C ALA A 790 -18.12 15.44 -11.70
N PRO A 791 -17.38 14.57 -12.41
CA PRO A 791 -17.05 14.83 -13.81
C PRO A 791 -18.28 14.70 -14.72
N ARG A 792 -18.25 15.46 -15.81
CA ARG A 792 -19.12 15.26 -16.98
C ARG A 792 -18.32 14.50 -18.03
N ILE A 793 -18.66 13.24 -18.26
CA ILE A 793 -17.97 12.31 -19.17
C ILE A 793 -18.84 12.17 -20.41
N GLU A 794 -18.43 12.79 -21.51
CA GLU A 794 -19.23 12.95 -22.72
C GLU A 794 -18.50 12.56 -24.01
N GLY A 795 -19.14 11.87 -24.95
CA GLY A 795 -18.57 11.69 -26.29
C GLY A 795 -17.33 10.78 -26.38
N ASN A 796 -16.86 10.20 -25.28
CA ASN A 796 -15.57 9.49 -25.23
C ASN A 796 -15.68 8.07 -25.79
N GLN A 797 -14.58 7.58 -26.37
CA GLN A 797 -14.40 6.17 -26.70
C GLN A 797 -13.45 5.54 -25.70
N VAL A 798 -13.96 4.61 -24.89
CA VAL A 798 -13.25 3.97 -23.78
C VAL A 798 -13.20 2.47 -24.03
N TYR A 799 -12.06 1.98 -24.52
CA TYR A 799 -11.96 0.62 -25.05
C TYR A 799 -10.66 -0.09 -24.70
N ASP A 800 -10.65 -1.42 -24.71
CA ASP A 800 -9.46 -2.25 -24.47
C ASP A 800 -8.70 -1.89 -23.17
N ASN A 801 -9.38 -1.29 -22.19
CA ASN A 801 -8.84 -1.12 -20.85
C ASN A 801 -9.15 -2.37 -20.02
N VAL A 802 -8.53 -2.51 -18.85
CA VAL A 802 -8.95 -3.56 -17.91
C VAL A 802 -10.36 -3.26 -17.38
N ASP A 803 -10.57 -2.05 -16.87
CA ASP A 803 -11.88 -1.50 -16.50
C ASP A 803 -12.15 -0.21 -17.31
N GLY A 804 -13.36 -0.03 -17.85
CA GLY A 804 -13.74 1.11 -18.69
C GLY A 804 -13.93 2.41 -17.89
N ILE A 805 -15.18 2.71 -17.54
CA ILE A 805 -15.53 3.87 -16.70
C ILE A 805 -15.84 3.39 -15.28
N VAL A 806 -15.08 3.88 -14.29
CA VAL A 806 -15.21 3.46 -12.89
C VAL A 806 -15.40 4.66 -11.97
N ILE A 807 -16.60 4.76 -11.41
CA ILE A 807 -16.99 5.78 -10.44
C ILE A 807 -16.98 5.13 -9.05
N SER A 808 -16.16 5.65 -8.14
CA SER A 808 -16.01 5.19 -6.75
C SER A 808 -15.79 6.34 -5.74
N PRO A 809 -16.74 7.30 -5.59
CA PRO A 809 -16.75 8.30 -4.52
C PRO A 809 -16.60 7.71 -3.10
N LEU A 810 -16.13 8.53 -2.15
CA LEU A 810 -15.93 8.15 -0.75
C LEU A 810 -17.24 7.69 -0.09
N SER A 811 -17.15 6.72 0.82
CA SER A 811 -18.23 6.31 1.73
C SER A 811 -18.37 7.31 2.88
N THR A 812 -18.80 8.55 2.62
CA THR A 812 -19.22 9.45 3.71
C THR A 812 -20.63 9.05 4.17
N ILE A 813 -20.90 9.05 5.48
CA ILE A 813 -22.25 8.72 6.03
C ILE A 813 -23.29 9.82 5.69
N LYS A 814 -22.84 11.01 5.28
CA LYS A 814 -23.69 12.15 4.93
C LYS A 814 -23.80 12.28 3.40
N MET A 815 -25.03 12.47 2.92
CA MET A 815 -25.34 12.79 1.53
C MET A 815 -24.60 14.08 1.11
N TYR A 816 -23.90 14.04 -0.01
CA TYR A 816 -23.24 15.22 -0.59
C TYR A 816 -24.16 15.89 -1.62
N PRO A 817 -24.64 17.13 -1.39
CA PRO A 817 -25.47 17.88 -2.34
C PRO A 817 -24.61 18.54 -3.42
N GLY A 818 -23.78 17.74 -4.11
CA GLY A 818 -22.93 18.19 -5.22
C GLY A 818 -23.63 18.15 -6.57
N PRO A 819 -22.96 18.62 -7.64
CA PRO A 819 -23.44 18.44 -9.00
C PRO A 819 -23.53 16.94 -9.37
N ASP A 820 -24.44 16.64 -10.29
CA ASP A 820 -24.66 15.28 -10.78
C ASP A 820 -23.42 14.78 -11.55
N ILE A 821 -23.09 13.50 -11.40
CA ILE A 821 -22.17 12.82 -12.32
C ILE A 821 -22.93 12.52 -13.60
N VAL A 822 -22.36 12.87 -14.75
CA VAL A 822 -22.97 12.67 -16.06
C VAL A 822 -22.07 11.77 -16.90
N ILE A 823 -22.62 10.66 -17.38
CA ILE A 823 -22.00 9.74 -18.33
C ILE A 823 -22.92 9.74 -19.55
N HIS A 824 -22.61 10.58 -20.53
CA HIS A 824 -23.49 10.84 -21.67
C HIS A 824 -22.80 10.53 -23.00
N ASN A 825 -23.46 9.84 -23.92
CA ASN A 825 -22.94 9.68 -25.27
C ASN A 825 -21.51 9.11 -25.33
N ASN A 826 -21.19 8.05 -24.57
CA ASN A 826 -19.88 7.39 -24.63
C ASN A 826 -19.96 5.99 -25.28
N LEU A 827 -18.90 5.61 -25.97
CA LEU A 827 -18.69 4.27 -26.50
C LEU A 827 -17.75 3.51 -25.57
N VAL A 828 -18.25 2.52 -24.83
CA VAL A 828 -17.51 1.80 -23.79
C VAL A 828 -17.46 0.31 -24.14
N VAL A 829 -16.36 -0.13 -24.77
CA VAL A 829 -16.35 -1.42 -25.47
C VAL A 829 -15.10 -2.24 -25.22
N ASN A 830 -15.21 -3.57 -25.27
CA ASN A 830 -14.07 -4.50 -25.20
C ASN A 830 -13.17 -4.37 -23.96
N ASN A 831 -13.65 -3.76 -22.87
CA ASN A 831 -12.87 -3.69 -21.64
C ASN A 831 -12.85 -5.07 -20.97
N ALA A 832 -11.69 -5.47 -20.44
CA ALA A 832 -11.43 -6.86 -20.02
C ALA A 832 -12.35 -7.34 -18.87
N HIS A 833 -12.81 -6.43 -18.01
CA HIS A 833 -13.65 -6.75 -16.85
C HIS A 833 -14.96 -5.95 -16.76
N LEU A 834 -14.91 -4.63 -16.90
CA LEU A 834 -16.03 -3.72 -16.60
C LEU A 834 -16.20 -2.70 -17.70
N GLY A 835 -17.44 -2.46 -18.14
CA GLY A 835 -17.83 -1.35 -18.99
C GLY A 835 -18.00 -0.10 -18.15
N VAL A 836 -19.15 0.04 -17.49
CA VAL A 836 -19.42 1.17 -16.57
C VAL A 836 -19.76 0.63 -15.19
N GLN A 837 -18.98 1.02 -14.17
CA GLN A 837 -19.27 0.72 -12.77
C GLN A 837 -19.46 2.00 -11.98
N VAL A 838 -20.53 2.04 -11.19
CA VAL A 838 -20.83 3.09 -10.22
C VAL A 838 -21.06 2.38 -8.88
N ALA A 839 -20.03 2.36 -8.03
CA ALA A 839 -19.99 1.67 -6.73
C ALA A 839 -20.98 2.20 -5.65
N SER A 840 -20.68 2.00 -4.36
CA SER A 840 -21.59 2.28 -3.23
C SER A 840 -21.47 3.72 -2.72
N PHE A 841 -22.58 4.48 -2.64
CA PHE A 841 -22.53 5.95 -2.42
C PHE A 841 -23.56 6.55 -1.47
N ASN A 842 -23.25 7.81 -1.10
CA ASN A 842 -24.12 8.86 -0.58
C ASN A 842 -24.07 10.13 -1.48
N LEU A 843 -24.22 9.96 -2.81
CA LEU A 843 -24.45 11.05 -3.77
C LEU A 843 -25.95 11.29 -3.99
N SER A 844 -26.32 12.46 -4.51
CA SER A 844 -27.70 12.75 -4.91
C SER A 844 -28.14 11.96 -6.14
N LYS A 845 -27.40 12.08 -7.26
CA LYS A 845 -27.83 11.56 -8.55
C LYS A 845 -26.68 11.33 -9.54
N VAL A 846 -26.83 10.29 -10.36
CA VAL A 846 -25.96 9.96 -11.51
C VAL A 846 -26.85 9.82 -12.75
N VAL A 847 -26.42 10.42 -13.86
CA VAL A 847 -27.12 10.37 -15.16
C VAL A 847 -26.27 9.58 -16.15
N ILE A 848 -26.84 8.51 -16.71
CA ILE A 848 -26.19 7.59 -17.64
C ILE A 848 -27.07 7.48 -18.87
N THR A 849 -26.74 8.22 -19.93
CA THR A 849 -27.64 8.33 -21.09
C THR A 849 -26.97 8.34 -22.45
N SER A 850 -27.61 7.72 -23.44
CA SER A 850 -27.11 7.63 -24.82
C SER A 850 -25.74 6.94 -24.95
N ASN A 851 -25.38 6.02 -24.07
CA ASN A 851 -24.10 5.29 -24.18
C ASN A 851 -24.28 3.98 -24.93
N THR A 852 -23.25 3.55 -25.66
CA THR A 852 -23.12 2.16 -26.15
C THR A 852 -22.11 1.43 -25.29
N ILE A 853 -22.55 0.40 -24.55
CA ILE A 853 -21.73 -0.43 -23.65
C ILE A 853 -21.76 -1.86 -24.15
N ASP A 854 -20.72 -2.26 -24.88
CA ASP A 854 -20.71 -3.50 -25.63
C ASP A 854 -19.47 -4.38 -25.35
N SER A 855 -19.65 -5.70 -25.34
CA SER A 855 -18.51 -6.63 -25.39
C SER A 855 -17.52 -6.59 -24.23
N ASN A 856 -17.92 -6.04 -23.07
CA ASN A 856 -17.07 -6.00 -21.89
C ASN A 856 -17.11 -7.33 -21.13
N ASN A 857 -16.04 -7.69 -20.42
CA ASN A 857 -15.92 -8.93 -19.62
C ASN A 857 -16.02 -10.24 -20.41
N ARG A 858 -15.65 -10.28 -21.69
CA ARG A 858 -15.75 -11.48 -22.53
C ARG A 858 -14.90 -12.66 -22.05
N VAL A 859 -13.87 -12.41 -21.23
CA VAL A 859 -13.02 -13.45 -20.61
C VAL A 859 -13.62 -14.06 -19.34
N GLY A 860 -14.80 -13.62 -18.88
CA GLY A 860 -15.52 -14.22 -17.75
C GLY A 860 -14.82 -14.08 -16.38
N VAL A 861 -13.90 -13.12 -16.25
CA VAL A 861 -13.00 -13.01 -15.08
C VAL A 861 -13.74 -12.49 -13.84
N ARG A 862 -14.82 -11.73 -14.01
CA ARG A 862 -15.65 -11.22 -12.89
C ARG A 862 -17.09 -11.69 -12.99
N ARG A 863 -17.59 -12.39 -11.96
CA ARG A 863 -18.98 -12.91 -11.89
C ARG A 863 -20.07 -11.83 -12.00
N ARG A 864 -19.77 -10.60 -11.56
CA ARG A 864 -20.66 -9.43 -11.63
C ARG A 864 -20.02 -8.31 -12.48
N GLY A 865 -19.22 -8.67 -13.49
CA GLY A 865 -18.63 -7.72 -14.44
C GLY A 865 -19.52 -7.50 -15.67
N GLY A 866 -19.02 -6.80 -16.69
CA GLY A 866 -19.74 -6.63 -17.96
C GLY A 866 -20.23 -5.22 -18.20
N GLY A 867 -21.54 -5.04 -18.42
CA GLY A 867 -22.16 -3.81 -18.92
C GLY A 867 -22.19 -2.65 -17.92
N LEU A 868 -23.36 -2.37 -17.37
CA LEU A 868 -23.62 -1.29 -16.43
C LEU A 868 -23.89 -1.84 -15.03
N ILE A 869 -23.02 -1.52 -14.07
CA ILE A 869 -23.09 -2.05 -12.71
C ILE A 869 -23.28 -0.92 -11.71
N LEU A 870 -24.39 -0.95 -10.98
CA LEU A 870 -24.74 0.04 -9.97
C LEU A 870 -24.71 -0.59 -8.58
N GLY A 871 -24.09 0.10 -7.63
CA GLY A 871 -24.12 -0.27 -6.22
C GLY A 871 -23.31 -1.52 -5.84
N TYR A 872 -22.37 -2.01 -6.65
CA TYR A 872 -21.50 -3.12 -6.24
C TYR A 872 -20.13 -2.60 -5.78
N PRO A 873 -19.53 -3.09 -4.66
CA PRO A 873 -19.85 -4.30 -3.90
C PRO A 873 -20.83 -4.17 -2.72
N GLN A 874 -21.37 -2.98 -2.43
CA GLN A 874 -22.35 -2.78 -1.35
C GLN A 874 -23.56 -1.95 -1.81
N PRO A 875 -24.79 -2.25 -1.39
CA PRO A 875 -25.97 -1.50 -1.82
C PRO A 875 -25.82 0.02 -1.58
N ALA A 876 -26.36 0.83 -2.49
CA ALA A 876 -26.12 2.27 -2.55
C ALA A 876 -27.44 3.06 -2.60
N THR A 877 -27.47 4.27 -2.04
CA THR A 877 -28.72 5.03 -1.80
C THR A 877 -28.93 6.22 -2.74
N PHE A 878 -28.21 6.29 -3.86
CA PHE A 878 -28.32 7.39 -4.83
C PHE A 878 -29.42 7.13 -5.87
N THR A 879 -29.79 8.17 -6.64
CA THR A 879 -30.66 8.02 -7.82
C THR A 879 -29.81 7.81 -9.08
N ALA A 880 -30.05 6.74 -9.83
CA ALA A 880 -29.48 6.56 -11.16
C ALA A 880 -30.55 6.79 -12.22
N VAL A 881 -30.30 7.70 -13.16
CA VAL A 881 -31.07 7.82 -14.40
C VAL A 881 -30.34 7.03 -15.47
N VAL A 882 -30.95 5.96 -15.97
CA VAL A 882 -30.39 5.09 -17.00
C VAL A 882 -31.35 5.08 -18.18
N GLU A 883 -31.01 5.81 -19.24
CA GLU A 883 -31.94 6.10 -20.32
C GLU A 883 -31.25 6.21 -21.69
N ASN A 884 -31.88 5.72 -22.75
CA ASN A 884 -31.39 5.82 -24.12
C ASN A 884 -30.07 5.07 -24.42
N ASN A 885 -29.68 4.10 -23.59
CA ASN A 885 -28.41 3.36 -23.78
C ASN A 885 -28.61 2.08 -24.61
N ILE A 886 -27.55 1.63 -25.28
CA ILE A 886 -27.41 0.28 -25.83
C ILE A 886 -26.42 -0.51 -24.96
N ILE A 887 -26.83 -1.65 -24.40
CA ILE A 887 -26.02 -2.48 -23.51
C ILE A 887 -26.09 -3.94 -23.96
N THR A 888 -25.04 -4.43 -24.61
CA THR A 888 -25.10 -5.73 -25.31
C THR A 888 -23.79 -6.50 -25.31
N ASN A 889 -23.88 -7.81 -25.56
CA ASN A 889 -22.73 -8.72 -25.71
C ASN A 889 -21.75 -8.75 -24.52
N ASN A 890 -22.18 -8.32 -23.32
CA ASN A 890 -21.30 -8.31 -22.14
C ASN A 890 -21.28 -9.69 -21.47
N GLY A 891 -20.09 -10.15 -21.10
CA GLY A 891 -19.84 -11.56 -20.76
C GLY A 891 -20.56 -12.08 -19.51
N THR A 892 -21.04 -11.22 -18.61
CA THR A 892 -21.81 -11.67 -17.42
C THR A 892 -23.11 -10.91 -17.18
N GLN A 893 -23.14 -9.58 -17.24
CA GLN A 893 -24.32 -8.80 -16.86
C GLN A 893 -24.55 -7.63 -17.83
N GLY A 894 -25.81 -7.31 -18.12
CA GLY A 894 -26.27 -6.11 -18.82
C GLY A 894 -26.41 -4.93 -17.87
N ILE A 895 -27.56 -4.78 -17.21
CA ILE A 895 -27.78 -3.79 -16.13
C ILE A 895 -27.88 -4.50 -14.78
N VAL A 896 -27.07 -4.05 -13.81
CA VAL A 896 -27.10 -4.54 -12.43
C VAL A 896 -27.50 -3.41 -11.48
N ASN A 897 -28.52 -3.63 -10.65
CA ASN A 897 -28.83 -2.77 -9.51
C ASN A 897 -28.60 -3.51 -8.19
N TYR A 898 -27.35 -3.60 -7.74
CA TYR A 898 -27.02 -4.48 -6.62
C TYR A 898 -27.75 -4.08 -5.32
N ILE A 899 -28.63 -4.96 -4.86
CA ILE A 899 -29.42 -4.79 -3.62
C ILE A 899 -28.81 -5.46 -2.39
N GLY A 900 -27.70 -6.18 -2.54
CA GLY A 900 -27.03 -6.87 -1.44
C GLY A 900 -27.44 -8.33 -1.29
N PRO A 901 -26.87 -9.07 -0.32
CA PRO A 901 -27.36 -10.40 0.04
C PRO A 901 -28.76 -10.30 0.69
N GLU A 902 -29.55 -11.38 0.61
CA GLU A 902 -30.93 -11.47 1.13
C GLU A 902 -31.07 -11.03 2.59
N ASP A 903 -30.01 -11.19 3.40
CA ASP A 903 -29.97 -10.82 4.82
C ASP A 903 -29.70 -9.32 5.07
N PHE A 904 -29.60 -8.49 4.02
CA PHE A 904 -29.22 -7.09 4.13
C PHE A 904 -30.23 -6.17 3.42
N GLU A 905 -31.38 -5.93 4.06
CA GLU A 905 -32.41 -5.01 3.59
C GLU A 905 -31.94 -3.53 3.65
N LYS A 906 -31.11 -3.11 2.70
CA LYS A 906 -31.04 -1.71 2.29
C LYS A 906 -31.64 -1.59 0.90
N PRO A 907 -32.47 -0.56 0.63
CA PRO A 907 -32.87 -0.28 -0.73
C PRO A 907 -31.60 -0.03 -1.56
N GLY A 908 -31.46 -0.77 -2.67
CA GLY A 908 -30.42 -0.52 -3.66
C GLY A 908 -30.59 0.86 -4.32
N VAL A 909 -29.91 1.07 -5.44
CA VAL A 909 -29.98 2.35 -6.15
C VAL A 909 -31.42 2.62 -6.54
N LYS A 910 -31.90 3.87 -6.34
CA LYS A 910 -33.16 4.30 -6.91
C LYS A 910 -32.98 4.43 -8.42
N LEU A 911 -33.25 3.33 -9.11
CA LEU A 911 -33.02 3.19 -10.54
C LEU A 911 -34.23 3.70 -11.33
N LEU A 912 -34.02 4.76 -12.12
CA LEU A 912 -34.94 5.23 -13.15
C LEU A 912 -34.45 4.66 -14.49
N ASN A 913 -34.90 3.46 -14.81
CA ASN A 913 -34.56 2.71 -16.04
C ASN A 913 -35.65 2.89 -17.09
N ARG A 914 -35.33 3.39 -18.29
CA ARG A 914 -36.29 3.63 -19.40
C ARG A 914 -35.58 3.60 -20.76
N ASN A 915 -36.30 3.21 -21.82
CA ASN A 915 -35.84 3.37 -23.21
C ASN A 915 -34.39 2.90 -23.43
N ASN A 916 -34.00 1.74 -22.89
CA ASN A 916 -32.68 1.16 -23.16
C ASN A 916 -32.82 -0.06 -24.07
N LEU A 917 -31.85 -0.30 -24.95
CA LEU A 917 -31.72 -1.57 -25.64
C LEU A 917 -30.76 -2.45 -24.83
N VAL A 918 -31.25 -3.55 -24.27
CA VAL A 918 -30.44 -4.49 -23.49
C VAL A 918 -30.63 -5.88 -24.06
N TRP A 919 -29.57 -6.46 -24.61
CA TRP A 919 -29.67 -7.70 -25.37
C TRP A 919 -28.38 -8.51 -25.39
N HIS A 920 -28.50 -9.84 -25.41
CA HIS A 920 -27.38 -10.79 -25.58
C HIS A 920 -26.25 -10.61 -24.55
N ASN A 921 -26.60 -10.19 -23.34
CA ASN A 921 -25.72 -10.35 -22.18
C ASN A 921 -26.03 -11.71 -21.54
N THR A 922 -25.08 -12.29 -20.78
CA THR A 922 -25.36 -13.56 -20.07
C THR A 922 -26.60 -13.46 -19.16
N ASN A 923 -26.77 -12.33 -18.48
CA ASN A 923 -28.06 -11.87 -17.96
C ASN A 923 -28.25 -10.41 -18.38
N ASP A 924 -29.37 -10.07 -19.01
CA ASP A 924 -29.65 -8.69 -19.40
C ASP A 924 -29.95 -7.79 -18.18
N TYR A 925 -30.63 -8.33 -17.17
CA TYR A 925 -30.96 -7.61 -15.94
C TYR A 925 -30.64 -8.45 -14.70
N MET A 926 -30.08 -7.81 -13.67
CA MET A 926 -29.83 -8.41 -12.36
C MET A 926 -30.23 -7.43 -11.27
N ASP A 927 -31.05 -7.91 -10.33
CA ASP A 927 -31.59 -7.12 -9.21
C ASP A 927 -32.40 -5.89 -9.67
N CYS A 928 -32.84 -5.89 -10.93
CA CYS A 928 -33.74 -4.93 -11.55
C CYS A 928 -34.50 -5.56 -12.73
N GLU A 929 -35.44 -4.82 -13.30
CA GLU A 929 -36.22 -5.22 -14.47
C GLU A 929 -36.05 -4.23 -15.63
N ALA A 930 -36.49 -4.66 -16.81
CA ALA A 930 -36.57 -3.79 -17.99
C ALA A 930 -37.48 -2.59 -17.72
N GLY A 931 -37.01 -1.41 -18.11
CA GLY A 931 -37.76 -0.17 -17.99
C GLY A 931 -38.82 -0.02 -19.09
N PRO A 932 -39.85 0.82 -18.91
CA PRO A 932 -40.77 1.19 -19.98
C PRO A 932 -40.02 1.68 -21.23
N GLY A 933 -40.47 1.24 -22.41
CA GLY A 933 -39.86 1.59 -23.69
C GLY A 933 -38.53 0.88 -23.98
N SER A 934 -38.06 -0.03 -23.12
CA SER A 934 -36.81 -0.78 -23.36
C SER A 934 -37.01 -1.87 -24.42
N ILE A 935 -35.96 -2.13 -25.19
CA ILE A 935 -35.94 -3.09 -26.30
C ILE A 935 -35.02 -4.26 -25.93
N SER A 936 -35.46 -5.48 -26.24
CA SER A 936 -34.60 -6.67 -26.24
C SER A 936 -34.54 -7.22 -27.66
N GLY A 937 -33.48 -6.89 -28.37
CA GLY A 937 -33.26 -7.28 -29.76
C GLY A 937 -31.88 -6.86 -30.24
N ASP A 938 -31.42 -7.46 -31.34
CA ASP A 938 -30.12 -7.13 -31.93
C ASP A 938 -30.09 -5.66 -32.38
N PRO A 939 -29.13 -4.83 -31.93
CA PRO A 939 -28.98 -3.45 -32.40
C PRO A 939 -28.57 -3.35 -33.88
N LEU A 940 -28.23 -4.47 -34.54
CA LEU A 940 -27.81 -4.53 -35.94
C LEU A 940 -26.61 -3.60 -36.21
N PHE A 941 -25.61 -3.66 -35.33
CA PHE A 941 -24.39 -2.87 -35.48
C PHE A 941 -23.67 -3.23 -36.77
N THR A 942 -23.31 -2.20 -37.53
CA THR A 942 -22.59 -2.31 -38.79
C THR A 942 -21.35 -1.44 -38.77
N ALA A 943 -20.23 -2.02 -39.18
CA ALA A 943 -18.97 -1.33 -39.31
C ALA A 943 -18.93 -0.42 -40.54
N LEU A 944 -18.41 0.80 -40.38
CA LEU A 944 -18.08 1.69 -41.50
C LEU A 944 -16.57 1.76 -41.70
N SER A 945 -16.13 1.69 -42.96
CA SER A 945 -14.71 1.81 -43.33
C SER A 945 -14.08 3.09 -42.76
N GLY A 946 -12.89 2.97 -42.18
CA GLY A 946 -12.12 4.07 -41.60
C GLY A 946 -12.50 4.46 -40.16
N GLN A 947 -13.41 3.76 -39.50
CA GLN A 947 -13.74 3.98 -38.09
C GLN A 947 -12.86 3.10 -37.18
N GLN A 948 -12.35 3.68 -36.10
CA GLN A 948 -11.65 2.91 -35.07
C GLN A 948 -12.65 2.00 -34.32
N ASN A 949 -12.18 0.83 -33.87
CA ASN A 949 -12.96 -0.14 -33.07
C ASN A 949 -14.18 -0.76 -33.76
N GLY A 950 -14.10 -0.94 -35.09
CA GLY A 950 -15.17 -1.56 -35.87
C GLY A 950 -16.30 -0.60 -36.23
N GLY A 951 -16.60 0.42 -35.42
CA GLY A 951 -17.72 1.32 -35.67
C GLY A 951 -19.06 0.66 -35.33
N TYR A 952 -19.74 1.22 -34.32
CA TYR A 952 -21.03 0.75 -33.81
C TYR A 952 -22.18 1.57 -34.41
N PHE A 953 -22.29 1.58 -35.74
CA PHE A 953 -23.37 2.29 -36.43
C PHE A 953 -24.60 1.40 -36.55
N LEU A 954 -25.78 1.99 -36.39
CA LEU A 954 -27.08 1.36 -36.56
C LEU A 954 -27.40 1.18 -38.05
N SER A 955 -27.78 -0.05 -38.45
CA SER A 955 -28.07 -0.39 -39.84
C SER A 955 -29.22 0.43 -40.44
N GLN A 956 -29.11 0.75 -41.74
CA GLN A 956 -30.12 1.46 -42.53
C GLN A 956 -30.27 0.88 -43.93
N PRO A 957 -31.48 0.55 -44.42
CA PRO A 957 -31.68 0.11 -45.80
C PRO A 957 -31.17 1.11 -46.85
N ALA A 958 -31.21 2.42 -46.54
CA ALA A 958 -30.64 3.47 -47.37
C ALA A 958 -29.12 3.34 -47.62
N SER A 959 -28.42 2.56 -46.78
CA SER A 959 -26.99 2.25 -46.89
C SER A 959 -26.70 0.82 -47.37
N GLY A 960 -27.72 0.11 -47.87
CA GLY A 960 -27.59 -1.23 -48.44
C GLY A 960 -27.69 -2.39 -47.43
N GLN A 961 -27.97 -2.11 -46.15
CA GLN A 961 -28.28 -3.14 -45.16
C GLN A 961 -29.72 -3.66 -45.36
N GLN A 962 -30.01 -4.87 -44.86
CA GLN A 962 -31.32 -5.50 -45.09
C GLN A 962 -32.45 -4.88 -44.27
N GLU A 963 -32.15 -4.41 -43.05
CA GLU A 963 -33.14 -3.96 -42.08
C GLU A 963 -32.68 -2.67 -41.39
N THR A 964 -33.64 -1.85 -40.98
CA THR A 964 -33.39 -0.71 -40.08
C THR A 964 -33.20 -1.24 -38.67
N SER A 965 -32.14 -0.80 -37.99
CA SER A 965 -31.91 -1.15 -36.59
C SER A 965 -33.10 -0.78 -35.70
N PRO A 966 -33.49 -1.64 -34.74
CA PRO A 966 -34.57 -1.33 -33.81
C PRO A 966 -34.21 -0.20 -32.83
N ALA A 967 -32.96 0.23 -32.77
CA ALA A 967 -32.51 1.34 -31.93
C ALA A 967 -32.72 2.73 -32.57
N VAL A 968 -33.12 2.78 -33.84
CA VAL A 968 -33.36 4.03 -34.57
C VAL A 968 -34.69 4.66 -34.13
N ASP A 969 -34.67 5.94 -33.79
CA ASP A 969 -35.82 6.74 -33.32
C ASP A 969 -36.57 6.10 -32.11
N ALA A 970 -35.88 5.25 -31.32
CA ALA A 970 -36.49 4.45 -30.25
C ALA A 970 -36.26 4.99 -28.83
N GLY A 971 -35.43 6.02 -28.70
CA GLY A 971 -35.14 6.72 -27.45
C GLY A 971 -36.26 7.64 -27.00
N SER A 972 -36.17 8.07 -25.75
CA SER A 972 -37.03 9.09 -25.17
C SER A 972 -36.52 10.50 -25.50
N GLY A 973 -37.46 11.43 -25.66
CA GLY A 973 -37.15 12.83 -25.98
C GLY A 973 -36.67 13.04 -27.42
N LYS A 974 -36.46 14.30 -27.78
CA LYS A 974 -35.87 14.65 -29.08
C LYS A 974 -34.36 14.70 -28.95
N ALA A 975 -33.64 14.25 -29.97
CA ALA A 975 -32.18 14.32 -30.01
C ALA A 975 -31.62 15.74 -29.77
N ALA A 976 -32.33 16.77 -30.24
CA ALA A 976 -31.99 18.17 -29.97
C ALA A 976 -31.98 18.53 -28.49
N ASP A 977 -32.93 18.02 -27.71
CA ASP A 977 -33.07 18.30 -26.27
C ASP A 977 -31.98 17.60 -25.45
N LEU A 978 -31.40 16.52 -26.01
CA LEU A 978 -30.29 15.77 -25.44
C LEU A 978 -28.91 16.27 -25.92
N GLY A 979 -28.85 17.27 -26.80
CA GLY A 979 -27.60 17.77 -27.38
C GLY A 979 -27.02 16.90 -28.51
N LEU A 980 -27.81 16.00 -29.08
CA LEU A 980 -27.39 14.99 -30.07
C LEU A 980 -27.71 15.36 -31.52
N ALA A 981 -28.46 16.45 -31.77
CA ALA A 981 -28.91 16.82 -33.11
C ALA A 981 -27.82 17.11 -34.16
N GLY A 982 -26.57 17.33 -33.70
CA GLY A 982 -25.40 17.49 -34.56
C GLY A 982 -24.70 16.19 -34.94
N SER A 983 -25.19 15.05 -34.45
CA SER A 983 -24.52 13.75 -34.49
C SER A 983 -25.43 12.68 -35.12
N THR A 984 -24.89 11.49 -35.34
CA THR A 984 -25.59 10.36 -35.99
C THR A 984 -25.20 9.04 -35.35
N THR A 985 -26.15 8.12 -35.23
CA THR A 985 -25.87 6.71 -34.91
C THR A 985 -25.87 5.84 -36.16
N ARG A 986 -26.31 6.36 -37.32
CA ARG A 986 -26.83 5.57 -38.44
C ARG A 986 -25.78 5.37 -39.54
N THR A 987 -25.81 4.24 -40.24
CA THR A 987 -24.87 3.93 -41.34
C THR A 987 -24.98 4.89 -42.52
N ASP A 988 -26.15 5.50 -42.72
CA ASP A 988 -26.41 6.51 -43.77
C ASP A 988 -25.90 7.92 -43.41
N ARG A 989 -25.39 8.09 -42.19
CA ARG A 989 -24.87 9.34 -41.61
C ARG A 989 -25.90 10.45 -41.53
N THR A 990 -27.19 10.13 -41.61
CA THR A 990 -28.27 11.10 -41.41
C THR A 990 -28.21 11.60 -39.96
N ARG A 991 -28.28 12.93 -39.77
CA ARG A 991 -28.30 13.52 -38.42
C ARG A 991 -29.56 13.08 -37.68
N ASP A 992 -29.40 12.81 -36.39
CA ASP A 992 -30.53 12.48 -35.53
C ASP A 992 -31.28 13.77 -35.16
N THR A 993 -32.31 14.13 -35.92
CA THR A 993 -33.11 15.35 -35.69
C THR A 993 -34.50 15.07 -35.10
N GLY A 994 -34.82 13.79 -34.89
CA GLY A 994 -36.15 13.30 -34.51
C GLY A 994 -36.23 12.88 -33.04
N PRO A 995 -37.10 11.91 -32.71
CA PRO A 995 -36.94 11.10 -31.50
C PRO A 995 -35.51 10.56 -31.43
N ALA A 996 -34.88 10.60 -30.26
CA ALA A 996 -33.48 10.21 -30.16
C ALA A 996 -33.27 8.74 -30.58
N ASP A 997 -32.23 8.47 -31.34
CA ASP A 997 -31.69 7.11 -31.48
C ASP A 997 -31.12 6.63 -30.14
N LEU A 998 -31.09 5.32 -29.92
CA LEU A 998 -30.41 4.73 -28.75
C LEU A 998 -28.90 4.62 -28.98
N GLY A 999 -28.13 4.73 -27.91
CA GLY A 999 -26.68 4.48 -27.91
C GLY A 999 -25.83 5.67 -28.35
N TYR A 1000 -24.57 5.38 -28.69
CA TYR A 1000 -23.52 6.35 -29.00
C TYR A 1000 -23.71 7.03 -30.36
N HIS A 1001 -23.79 8.36 -30.36
CA HIS A 1001 -23.85 9.21 -31.54
C HIS A 1001 -22.46 9.71 -31.92
N TYR A 1002 -22.05 9.37 -33.14
CA TYR A 1002 -20.84 9.88 -33.79
C TYR A 1002 -21.07 11.31 -34.30
N PRO A 1003 -20.06 12.19 -34.26
CA PRO A 1003 -20.15 13.50 -34.91
C PRO A 1003 -20.51 13.36 -36.40
N ALA A 1004 -21.50 14.10 -36.88
CA ALA A 1004 -21.84 14.10 -38.31
C ALA A 1004 -20.72 14.76 -39.14
N ALA A 1005 -20.53 14.33 -40.39
CA ALA A 1005 -19.44 14.79 -41.25
C ALA A 1005 -19.32 16.34 -41.30
N GLY A 1006 -18.10 16.85 -41.04
CA GLY A 1006 -17.78 18.29 -41.07
C GLY A 1006 -17.45 18.96 -39.71
N ARG A 1007 -17.23 18.18 -38.64
CA ARG A 1007 -16.73 18.67 -37.35
C ARG A 1007 -15.60 17.82 -36.80
#